data_AF-A0A966RA44-F1
#
_entry.id   AF-A0A966RA44-F1
#
_cell.length_a   1.000
_cell.length_b   1.000
_cell.length_c   1.000
_cell.angle_alpha   90.00
_cell.angle_beta   90.00
_cell.angle_gamma   90.00
#
_symmetry.space_group_name_H-M   'P 1'
#
loop_
_entity.id
_entity.type
_entity.pdbx_description
1 polymer ?
#
loop_
_entity_poly.entity_id
_entity_poly.type
_entity_poly.pdbx_seq_one_letter_code
_entity_poly.pdbx_strand_id
1 'polypeptide(L)'
;MYHYFGFSTNTKGDALPGWYVEARTGSTVVPIYANEAGTLIQSVSGVNNRAKVDDAGNYDFWISEGTYDLYYFNASSVQQSRVDRSVNMGQVVADLASTTATKGAALINTPTNENLQTLITQTRNGNAAHGQAFWRKIRAGQEDLAIFINSDSTWNDTGEPLYRWVSEYLAPAAPTHTIIYRLYINGSGWQSPTTIQTGTGSRTIYVDNCAIPGSEFATTQGAKELDVLSLGRSYDLMLINQGHNLGYLQTPADYYPHMVTSVSNLMHLNPQADVFITLQNPRLRYLGFSRSVQATWRRVAAELGLGIIDVSAKFEALGNLDTPAIGGEGGTIDLAYYTQDGNGGLHPAVPDGVNIALPALGEALAERKVAGGPALNRPLNRIAQNLLSNPAYTDWTSSTPTGHSFTNCTPAKSVGYTETGIYSMAITPNASANPIKSVDLTSILSLAKKRWLIYQARVWVPANMANNTGRAQITVTNPGGNRVFTSWLTSAARDGWRWSTAMIQILDTDQTITLNLLCGDSAGADNGKTFYVDREIVHVSTVPGELDPLVTNGGFVTDLFNSRDTGIPTGYTGTLTVTGNNVSIAGATATLARAYGNLRTVPGRTYRIAWGTRTVTGAAGVTMFARGPNGGGTVIATASGITSNGSLTFTATSSSHSWMLSGGSNVTDFTVNSMTVTEVYSGIIPALRGHLVYARNSDFTPVDTTGGAGKYKIFATLGTSISLQGENAQANTKTTTAVFDFTLPSTYIPGRDITVTINANTTGTGTAGTRTVVARVYRIASDGTSSADLVTTAALTVTGAAADYAFAATGTTFAAGDRLQVSVVGVTQETDGTNTLSSVINSVRVS
;
A
#
# COMPACT_ATOMS: atom_id res chain seq x y z
N MET A 1 15.93 -0.87 30.96
CA MET A 1 15.08 -0.99 32.17
C MET A 1 13.70 -0.53 31.78
N TYR A 2 12.68 -1.21 32.28
CA TYR A 2 11.29 -0.92 32.01
C TYR A 2 10.71 -0.09 33.15
N HIS A 3 9.97 0.98 32.85
CA HIS A 3 9.17 1.73 33.81
C HIS A 3 7.78 1.10 33.89
N TYR A 4 7.45 0.53 35.04
CA TYR A 4 6.13 -0.01 35.31
C TYR A 4 5.32 0.98 36.13
N PHE A 5 4.11 1.30 35.65
CA PHE A 5 3.12 2.11 36.33
C PHE A 5 1.85 1.28 36.53
N GLY A 6 1.28 1.31 37.72
CA GLY A 6 0.06 0.57 38.06
C GLY A 6 -0.75 1.25 39.14
N PHE A 7 -1.92 0.68 39.44
CA PHE A 7 -2.80 1.15 40.50
C PHE A 7 -3.24 -0.01 41.41
N SER A 8 -3.42 0.29 42.68
CA SER A 8 -3.77 -0.65 43.75
C SER A 8 -5.07 -0.21 44.40
N THR A 9 -6.14 -0.95 44.12
CA THR A 9 -7.49 -0.73 44.64
C THR A 9 -8.02 -1.97 45.37
N ASN A 10 -9.00 -1.76 46.24
CA ASN A 10 -9.77 -2.86 46.85
C ASN A 10 -10.85 -3.41 45.90
N THR A 11 -11.63 -4.40 46.34
CA THR A 11 -12.70 -5.03 45.54
C THR A 11 -13.89 -4.11 45.22
N LYS A 12 -13.94 -2.89 45.76
CA LYS A 12 -14.94 -1.86 45.46
C LYS A 12 -14.39 -0.76 44.54
N GLY A 13 -13.08 -0.78 44.23
CA GLY A 13 -12.40 0.26 43.46
C GLY A 13 -11.78 1.37 44.30
N ASP A 14 -11.91 1.36 45.64
CA ASP A 14 -11.28 2.38 46.49
C ASP A 14 -9.74 2.22 46.44
N ALA A 15 -9.02 3.34 46.35
CA ALA A 15 -7.56 3.37 46.41
C ALA A 15 -7.01 2.73 47.71
N LEU A 16 -5.78 2.22 47.67
CA LEU A 16 -5.08 1.63 48.81
C LEU A 16 -3.81 2.43 49.22
N PRO A 17 -3.93 3.69 49.71
CA PRO A 17 -2.77 4.49 50.08
C PRO A 17 -1.84 3.82 51.09
N GLY A 18 -0.54 4.04 50.92
CA GLY A 18 0.49 3.53 51.82
C GLY A 18 0.72 2.02 51.80
N TRP A 19 -0.01 1.26 50.96
CA TRP A 19 0.33 -0.12 50.64
C TRP A 19 1.65 -0.20 49.86
N TYR A 20 2.18 -1.41 49.71
CA TYR A 20 3.42 -1.66 48.98
C TYR A 20 3.28 -2.76 47.94
N VAL A 21 4.05 -2.64 46.85
CA VAL A 21 4.12 -3.62 45.77
C VAL A 21 5.57 -4.09 45.60
N GLU A 22 5.77 -5.41 45.57
CA GLU A 22 7.07 -6.08 45.46
C GLU A 22 7.09 -6.97 44.21
N ALA A 23 8.13 -6.85 43.38
CA ALA A 23 8.30 -7.70 42.21
C ALA A 23 9.10 -8.98 42.54
N ARG A 24 8.64 -10.13 42.05
CA ARG A 24 9.32 -11.43 42.23
C ARG A 24 9.47 -12.21 40.93
N THR A 25 10.49 -13.05 40.88
CA THR A 25 10.60 -14.16 39.93
C THR A 25 10.57 -15.46 40.72
N GLY A 26 9.43 -16.15 40.71
CA GLY A 26 9.18 -17.27 41.63
C GLY A 26 9.18 -16.81 43.09
N SER A 27 10.04 -17.42 43.92
CA SER A 27 10.21 -17.06 45.34
C SER A 27 11.21 -15.93 45.58
N THR A 28 11.95 -15.47 44.56
CA THR A 28 13.03 -14.49 44.71
C THR A 28 12.53 -13.07 44.49
N VAL A 29 12.81 -12.17 45.44
CA VAL A 29 12.55 -10.73 45.32
C VAL A 29 13.53 -10.10 44.33
N VAL A 30 13.01 -9.35 43.37
CA VAL A 30 13.80 -8.69 42.33
C VAL A 30 14.05 -7.22 42.73
N PRO A 31 15.26 -6.68 42.54
CA PRO A 31 15.53 -5.26 42.74
C PRO A 31 14.66 -4.37 41.85
N ILE A 32 14.08 -3.34 42.46
CA ILE A 32 13.32 -2.29 41.77
C ILE A 32 13.83 -0.91 42.18
N TYR A 33 13.67 0.06 41.28
CA TYR A 33 14.40 1.33 41.30
C TYR A 33 13.46 2.52 41.16
N ALA A 34 13.81 3.65 41.77
CA ALA A 34 13.08 4.91 41.73
C ALA A 34 13.25 5.67 40.40
N ASN A 35 14.28 5.34 39.61
CA ASN A 35 14.60 6.00 38.35
C ASN A 35 15.40 5.11 37.40
N GLU A 36 15.52 5.53 36.14
CA GLU A 36 16.32 4.88 35.10
C GLU A 36 17.83 4.83 35.40
N ALA A 37 18.33 5.66 36.32
CA ALA A 37 19.72 5.67 36.76
C ALA A 37 20.06 4.57 37.78
N GLY A 38 19.09 3.75 38.19
CA GLY A 38 19.31 2.62 39.09
C GLY A 38 19.37 2.99 40.58
N THR A 39 18.82 4.14 40.99
CA THR A 39 18.62 4.43 42.42
C THR A 39 17.58 3.46 43.00
N LEU A 40 17.92 2.70 44.05
CA LEU A 40 17.01 1.73 44.67
C LEU A 40 15.71 2.37 45.16
N ILE A 41 14.56 1.70 44.98
CA ILE A 41 13.22 2.24 45.32
C ILE A 41 13.09 2.72 46.77
N GLN A 42 13.90 2.17 47.69
CA GLN A 42 13.91 2.53 49.10
C GLN A 42 14.10 4.05 49.32
N SER A 43 14.78 4.76 48.42
CA SER A 43 14.99 6.22 48.53
C SER A 43 13.71 7.03 48.45
N VAL A 44 12.64 6.48 47.87
CA VAL A 44 11.32 7.13 47.75
C VAL A 44 10.22 6.40 48.52
N SER A 45 10.29 5.08 48.67
CA SER A 45 9.28 4.30 49.38
C SER A 45 9.56 4.10 50.87
N GLY A 46 10.81 4.26 51.31
CA GLY A 46 11.27 3.91 52.66
C GLY A 46 11.47 2.41 52.91
N VAL A 47 11.11 1.53 51.95
CA VAL A 47 11.16 0.07 52.12
C VAL A 47 11.91 -0.58 50.96
N ASN A 48 12.85 -1.48 51.26
CA ASN A 48 13.69 -2.11 50.24
C ASN A 48 12.88 -2.97 49.26
N ASN A 49 13.16 -2.84 47.97
CA ASN A 49 12.50 -3.52 46.84
C ASN A 49 10.96 -3.47 46.84
N ARG A 50 10.39 -2.42 47.44
CA ARG A 50 8.94 -2.19 47.48
C ARG A 50 8.59 -0.79 47.03
N ALA A 51 7.77 -0.68 46.00
CA ALA A 51 7.15 0.59 45.60
C ALA A 51 5.99 0.90 46.56
N LYS A 52 5.83 2.17 46.94
CA LYS A 52 4.76 2.60 47.85
C LYS A 52 3.59 3.17 47.04
N VAL A 53 2.37 2.81 47.42
CA VAL A 53 1.14 3.31 46.81
C VAL A 53 0.83 4.72 47.33
N ASP A 54 0.54 5.65 46.43
CA ASP A 54 0.18 7.05 46.73
C ASP A 54 -1.28 7.21 47.20
N ASP A 55 -1.67 8.45 47.53
CA ASP A 55 -3.02 8.75 48.02
C ASP A 55 -4.12 8.59 46.95
N ALA A 56 -3.76 8.55 45.67
CA ALA A 56 -4.65 8.26 44.55
C ALA A 56 -4.69 6.77 44.16
N GLY A 57 -3.88 5.93 44.82
CA GLY A 57 -3.79 4.49 44.57
C GLY A 57 -2.76 4.09 43.53
N ASN A 58 -1.97 5.02 42.98
CA ASN A 58 -0.93 4.72 42.00
C ASN A 58 0.34 4.19 42.66
N TYR A 59 1.12 3.40 41.92
CA TYR A 59 2.49 3.06 42.25
C TYR A 59 3.30 2.89 40.96
N ASP A 60 4.57 3.25 41.00
CA ASP A 60 5.48 3.08 39.89
C ASP A 60 6.89 2.68 40.34
N PHE A 61 7.63 2.05 39.44
CA PHE A 61 9.03 1.69 39.64
C PHE A 61 9.71 1.31 38.32
N TRP A 62 11.03 1.34 38.33
CA TRP A 62 11.88 0.84 37.26
C TRP A 62 12.40 -0.56 37.61
N ILE A 63 12.50 -1.45 36.62
CA ILE A 63 12.97 -2.83 36.78
C ILE A 63 13.76 -3.31 35.54
N SER A 64 14.52 -4.38 35.67
CA SER A 64 15.04 -5.14 34.52
C SER A 64 13.90 -5.69 33.65
N GLU A 65 14.11 -5.79 32.33
CA GLU A 65 13.10 -6.37 31.44
C GLU A 65 12.87 -7.86 31.74
N GLY A 66 11.61 -8.30 31.76
CA GLY A 66 11.29 -9.68 32.15
C GLY A 66 9.81 -9.93 32.42
N THR A 67 9.53 -11.07 33.04
CA THR A 67 8.18 -11.47 33.49
C THR A 67 8.22 -11.69 35.00
N TYR A 68 7.34 -11.01 35.73
CA TYR A 68 7.37 -10.96 37.20
C TYR A 68 5.98 -11.17 37.81
N ASP A 69 5.94 -11.68 39.03
CA ASP A 69 4.74 -11.67 39.87
C ASP A 69 4.80 -10.47 40.82
N LEU A 70 3.71 -9.72 40.94
CA LEU A 70 3.59 -8.56 41.84
C LEU A 70 2.84 -8.94 43.11
N TYR A 71 3.54 -8.87 44.24
CA TYR A 71 3.01 -9.18 45.57
C TYR A 71 2.64 -7.90 46.32
N TYR A 72 1.42 -7.88 46.87
CA TYR A 72 0.88 -6.72 47.58
C TYR A 72 1.01 -6.88 49.09
N PHE A 73 1.40 -5.79 49.75
CA PHE A 73 1.51 -5.69 51.21
C PHE A 73 0.69 -4.51 51.68
N ASN A 74 0.03 -4.64 52.84
CA ASN A 74 -0.67 -3.53 53.46
C ASN A 74 0.32 -2.49 54.04
N ALA A 75 -0.21 -1.36 54.53
CA ALA A 75 0.62 -0.30 55.13
C ALA A 75 1.48 -0.75 56.32
N SER A 76 1.12 -1.84 56.99
CA SER A 76 1.91 -2.49 58.05
C SER A 76 2.94 -3.50 57.52
N SER A 77 3.21 -3.52 56.21
CA SER A 77 4.11 -4.47 55.52
C SER A 77 3.73 -5.95 55.67
N VAL A 78 2.46 -6.27 55.91
CA VAL A 78 1.95 -7.66 55.92
C VAL A 78 1.51 -8.06 54.52
N GLN A 79 2.07 -9.15 53.99
CA GLN A 79 1.74 -9.68 52.66
C GLN A 79 0.26 -10.09 52.60
N GLN A 80 -0.42 -9.72 51.52
CA GLN A 80 -1.81 -10.08 51.27
C GLN A 80 -1.90 -11.27 50.30
N SER A 81 -3.10 -11.83 50.16
CA SER A 81 -3.37 -12.93 49.22
C SER A 81 -3.41 -12.49 47.74
N ARG A 82 -3.49 -11.18 47.47
CA ARG A 82 -3.44 -10.63 46.12
C ARG A 82 -2.02 -10.77 45.54
N VAL A 83 -1.94 -11.41 44.38
CA VAL A 83 -0.73 -11.51 43.55
C VAL A 83 -1.15 -11.33 42.10
N ASP A 84 -0.62 -10.31 41.42
CA ASP A 84 -0.85 -10.12 40.00
C ASP A 84 0.28 -10.90 39.27
N ARG A 85 -0.07 -12.00 38.59
CA ARG A 85 0.91 -12.99 38.12
C ARG A 85 1.35 -12.77 36.68
N SER A 86 2.61 -13.11 36.39
CA SER A 86 3.20 -13.11 35.05
C SER A 86 3.08 -11.78 34.30
N VAL A 87 3.22 -10.68 35.03
CA VAL A 87 3.21 -9.32 34.49
C VAL A 87 4.44 -9.14 33.60
N ASN A 88 4.22 -8.86 32.31
CA ASN A 88 5.28 -8.66 31.34
C ASN A 88 5.78 -7.21 31.39
N MET A 89 7.05 -7.04 31.72
CA MET A 89 7.70 -5.73 31.83
C MET A 89 8.76 -5.63 30.72
N GLY A 90 8.29 -5.34 29.50
CA GLY A 90 9.13 -4.85 28.39
C GLY A 90 9.65 -5.86 27.36
N GLN A 91 9.34 -7.16 27.44
CA GLN A 91 9.96 -8.16 26.55
C GLN A 91 9.71 -7.96 25.04
N VAL A 92 8.65 -7.24 24.66
CA VAL A 92 8.23 -7.10 23.25
C VAL A 92 9.34 -6.52 22.37
N VAL A 93 10.08 -5.50 22.82
CA VAL A 93 11.13 -4.87 22.00
C VAL A 93 12.34 -5.78 21.85
N ALA A 94 12.76 -6.45 22.92
CA ALA A 94 13.86 -7.41 22.89
C ALA A 94 13.54 -8.64 22.03
N ASP A 95 12.30 -9.14 22.08
CA ASP A 95 11.85 -10.28 21.28
C ASP A 95 11.66 -9.93 19.81
N LEU A 96 11.28 -8.70 19.46
CA LEU A 96 11.31 -8.22 18.07
C LEU A 96 12.75 -8.12 17.52
N ALA A 97 13.72 -7.68 18.34
CA ALA A 97 15.11 -7.52 17.93
C ALA A 97 15.95 -8.81 17.98
N SER A 98 15.43 -9.90 18.57
CA SER A 98 16.18 -11.13 18.81
C SER A 98 16.41 -11.96 17.54
N THR A 99 17.67 -12.38 17.35
CA THR A 99 18.12 -13.29 16.28
C THR A 99 17.96 -14.78 16.61
N THR A 100 17.46 -15.12 17.81
CA THR A 100 17.21 -16.51 18.22
C THR A 100 16.12 -17.13 17.33
N ALA A 101 16.29 -18.38 16.92
CA ALA A 101 15.55 -19.07 15.84
C ALA A 101 14.02 -19.28 16.05
N THR A 102 13.41 -18.61 17.02
CA THR A 102 11.97 -18.63 17.33
C THR A 102 11.42 -17.24 17.70
N LYS A 103 12.20 -16.17 17.46
CA LYS A 103 11.87 -14.78 17.84
C LYS A 103 11.91 -13.82 16.62
N GLY A 104 11.48 -12.57 16.83
CA GLY A 104 10.95 -11.68 15.78
C GLY A 104 11.81 -11.52 14.53
N ALA A 105 13.12 -11.24 14.69
CA ALA A 105 14.00 -11.03 13.53
C ALA A 105 14.33 -12.31 12.75
N ALA A 106 14.16 -13.50 13.36
CA ALA A 106 14.38 -14.81 12.73
C ALA A 106 13.11 -15.43 12.13
N LEU A 107 11.92 -14.97 12.52
CA LEU A 107 10.63 -15.46 12.00
C LEU A 107 10.25 -14.85 10.64
N ILE A 108 10.90 -13.76 10.23
CA ILE A 108 10.66 -13.11 8.93
C ILE A 108 11.73 -13.56 7.94
N ASN A 109 11.47 -14.69 7.28
CA ASN A 109 12.33 -15.24 6.25
C ASN A 109 12.14 -14.43 4.94
N THR A 110 13.05 -13.51 4.65
CA THR A 110 13.11 -12.81 3.35
C THR A 110 13.83 -13.68 2.31
N PRO A 111 13.56 -13.51 0.99
CA PRO A 111 14.21 -14.33 -0.05
C PRO A 111 15.75 -14.22 -0.12
N THR A 112 16.36 -13.27 0.60
CA THR A 112 17.79 -12.94 0.58
C THR A 112 18.54 -13.27 1.88
N ASN A 113 17.89 -13.91 2.86
CA ASN A 113 18.44 -14.14 4.21
C ASN A 113 18.82 -12.86 4.98
N GLU A 114 18.27 -11.70 4.61
CA GLU A 114 18.47 -10.44 5.34
C GLU A 114 17.47 -10.34 6.49
N ASN A 115 17.97 -10.08 7.71
CA ASN A 115 17.13 -9.99 8.90
C ASN A 115 16.28 -8.70 8.90
N LEU A 116 15.16 -8.71 9.63
CA LEU A 116 14.22 -7.57 9.68
C LEU A 116 14.90 -6.27 10.15
N GLN A 117 15.84 -6.35 11.09
CA GLN A 117 16.57 -5.17 11.57
C GLN A 117 17.36 -4.55 10.41
N THR A 118 18.05 -5.36 9.60
CA THR A 118 18.73 -4.92 8.38
C THR A 118 17.75 -4.35 7.36
N LEU A 119 16.56 -4.93 7.16
CA LEU A 119 15.57 -4.39 6.21
C LEU A 119 14.97 -3.05 6.69
N ILE A 120 14.62 -2.92 7.97
CA ILE A 120 14.14 -1.66 8.59
C ILE A 120 15.25 -0.62 8.57
N THR A 121 16.49 -1.02 8.86
CA THR A 121 17.67 -0.16 8.77
C THR A 121 17.97 0.22 7.34
N GLN A 122 17.84 -0.65 6.33
CA GLN A 122 17.97 -0.31 4.91
C GLN A 122 16.82 0.58 4.42
N THR A 123 15.60 0.43 4.95
CA THR A 123 14.46 1.29 4.58
C THR A 123 14.55 2.67 5.22
N ARG A 124 14.90 2.75 6.52
CA ARG A 124 15.19 4.01 7.21
C ARG A 124 16.45 4.68 6.66
N ASN A 125 17.50 3.90 6.38
CA ASN A 125 18.75 4.39 5.80
C ASN A 125 18.61 4.71 4.31
N GLY A 126 17.67 4.11 3.57
CA GLY A 126 17.37 4.47 2.19
C GLY A 126 17.01 5.94 2.10
N ASN A 127 15.96 6.35 2.81
CA ASN A 127 15.62 7.77 2.94
C ASN A 127 16.68 8.58 3.72
N ALA A 128 17.39 8.01 4.72
CA ALA A 128 18.42 8.77 5.44
C ALA A 128 19.71 9.02 4.65
N ALA A 129 20.02 8.22 3.63
CA ALA A 129 21.25 8.30 2.84
C ALA A 129 21.14 9.27 1.66
N HIS A 130 19.92 9.55 1.18
CA HIS A 130 19.67 10.64 0.25
C HIS A 130 19.99 11.99 0.92
N GLY A 131 20.63 12.89 0.16
CA GLY A 131 21.14 14.16 0.66
C GLY A 131 22.45 14.05 1.44
N GLN A 132 22.93 12.85 1.81
CA GLN A 132 24.19 12.73 2.55
C GLN A 132 25.42 12.98 1.69
N ALA A 133 25.33 12.91 0.35
CA ALA A 133 26.38 13.45 -0.52
C ALA A 133 26.49 14.97 -0.33
N PHE A 134 25.40 15.69 -0.58
CA PHE A 134 25.28 17.15 -0.38
C PHE A 134 25.73 17.60 1.02
N TRP A 135 25.23 16.99 2.10
CA TRP A 135 25.64 17.34 3.47
C TRP A 135 27.10 17.03 3.78
N ARG A 136 27.71 15.99 3.17
CA ARG A 136 29.17 15.76 3.30
C ARG A 136 29.97 16.87 2.66
N LYS A 137 29.55 17.39 1.51
CA LYS A 137 30.21 18.51 0.84
C LYS A 137 30.12 19.80 1.66
N ILE A 138 28.95 20.10 2.24
CA ILE A 138 28.78 21.23 3.19
C ILE A 138 29.74 21.09 4.38
N ARG A 139 29.80 19.91 5.03
CA ARG A 139 30.73 19.65 6.14
C ARG A 139 32.20 19.79 5.75
N ALA A 140 32.56 19.42 4.52
CA ALA A 140 33.94 19.57 4.02
C ALA A 140 34.32 21.04 3.81
N GLY A 141 33.35 21.90 3.42
CA GLY A 141 33.59 23.33 3.18
C GLY A 141 34.52 23.62 2.00
N GLN A 142 34.73 22.65 1.11
CA GLN A 142 35.77 22.68 0.08
C GLN A 142 35.28 23.07 -1.32
N GLU A 143 33.97 23.06 -1.57
CA GLU A 143 33.38 23.32 -2.88
C GLU A 143 32.12 24.17 -2.79
N ASP A 144 31.76 24.83 -3.90
CA ASP A 144 30.45 25.47 -4.07
C ASP A 144 29.41 24.41 -4.45
N LEU A 145 28.15 24.67 -4.13
CA LEU A 145 27.06 23.70 -4.27
C LEU A 145 25.85 24.31 -4.98
N ALA A 146 25.06 23.49 -5.66
CA ALA A 146 23.81 23.96 -6.27
C ALA A 146 22.61 23.03 -6.01
N ILE A 147 21.48 23.64 -5.68
CA ILE A 147 20.17 23.01 -5.54
C ILE A 147 19.28 23.49 -6.69
N PHE A 148 18.67 22.56 -7.43
CA PHE A 148 17.62 22.86 -8.39
C PHE A 148 16.26 22.45 -7.82
N ILE A 149 15.24 23.29 -8.00
CA ILE A 149 13.86 22.95 -7.66
C ILE A 149 13.00 23.00 -8.90
N ASN A 150 12.20 21.95 -9.10
CA ASN A 150 11.16 21.88 -10.11
C ASN A 150 9.80 21.74 -9.41
N SER A 151 9.00 22.80 -9.39
CA SER A 151 7.78 22.87 -8.60
C SER A 151 6.63 23.51 -9.37
N ASP A 152 5.40 23.29 -8.90
CA ASP A 152 4.27 24.16 -9.21
C ASP A 152 4.22 25.38 -8.26
N SER A 153 3.08 26.07 -8.21
CA SER A 153 2.80 27.25 -7.37
C SER A 153 2.99 27.03 -5.86
N THR A 154 3.10 25.80 -5.35
CA THR A 154 3.16 25.56 -3.91
C THR A 154 4.51 25.92 -3.25
N TRP A 155 5.55 26.23 -4.03
CA TRP A 155 6.87 26.70 -3.58
C TRP A 155 7.40 27.91 -4.40
N ASN A 156 6.53 28.75 -4.95
CA ASN A 156 6.87 29.92 -5.78
C ASN A 156 7.11 31.22 -4.98
N ASP A 157 6.75 31.34 -3.70
CA ASP A 157 6.94 32.58 -2.91
C ASP A 157 7.95 32.46 -1.75
N THR A 158 8.44 33.60 -1.28
CA THR A 158 9.21 33.80 -0.05
C THR A 158 8.46 33.37 1.22
N GLY A 159 7.13 33.46 1.24
CA GLY A 159 6.33 33.00 2.38
C GLY A 159 6.18 31.48 2.50
N GLU A 160 6.61 30.73 1.49
CA GLU A 160 6.25 29.31 1.29
C GLU A 160 7.29 28.32 1.85
N PRO A 161 6.93 27.03 2.02
CA PRO A 161 7.72 26.06 2.81
C PRO A 161 9.15 25.88 2.32
N LEU A 162 9.39 25.98 1.00
CA LEU A 162 10.73 25.85 0.44
C LEU A 162 11.62 27.03 0.82
N TYR A 163 11.19 28.27 0.60
CA TYR A 163 11.99 29.44 0.94
C TYR A 163 12.27 29.48 2.44
N ARG A 164 11.23 29.22 3.25
CA ARG A 164 11.36 29.07 4.71
C ARG A 164 12.31 27.92 5.10
N TRP A 165 12.28 26.78 4.42
CA TRP A 165 13.27 25.71 4.65
C TRP A 165 14.70 26.17 4.35
N VAL A 166 14.91 26.93 3.27
CA VAL A 166 16.24 27.49 2.96
C VAL A 166 16.72 28.45 4.05
N SER A 167 15.85 29.36 4.53
CA SER A 167 16.23 30.37 5.53
C SER A 167 16.27 29.86 6.97
N GLU A 168 15.39 28.93 7.35
CA GLU A 168 15.22 28.47 8.74
C GLU A 168 15.96 27.15 9.05
N TYR A 169 16.27 26.33 8.04
CA TYR A 169 16.94 25.04 8.22
C TYR A 169 18.30 24.98 7.50
N LEU A 170 18.36 25.28 6.19
CA LEU A 170 19.61 25.14 5.43
C LEU A 170 20.65 26.19 5.82
N ALA A 171 20.26 27.47 5.94
CA ALA A 171 21.18 28.54 6.34
C ALA A 171 21.85 28.27 7.70
N PRO A 172 21.12 28.02 8.81
CA PRO A 172 21.72 27.66 10.09
C PRO A 172 22.58 26.39 10.07
N ALA A 173 22.25 25.41 9.21
CA ALA A 173 23.02 24.17 9.07
C ALA A 173 24.30 24.31 8.22
N ALA A 174 24.43 25.38 7.43
CA ALA A 174 25.57 25.66 6.56
C ALA A 174 26.25 27.02 6.86
N PRO A 175 26.67 27.32 8.12
CA PRO A 175 27.16 28.64 8.54
C PRO A 175 28.49 29.07 7.89
N THR A 176 29.18 28.14 7.24
CA THR A 176 30.39 28.40 6.44
C THR A 176 30.08 28.85 5.01
N HIS A 177 28.85 28.67 4.54
CA HIS A 177 28.47 28.95 3.15
C HIS A 177 27.56 30.18 3.05
N THR A 178 27.85 31.00 2.03
CA THR A 178 26.93 32.04 1.56
C THR A 178 25.80 31.37 0.80
N ILE A 179 24.54 31.71 1.09
CA ILE A 179 23.38 31.12 0.41
C ILE A 179 22.76 32.16 -0.50
N ILE A 180 22.74 31.87 -1.80
CA ILE A 180 22.20 32.72 -2.86
C ILE A 180 21.00 32.01 -3.48
N TYR A 181 19.83 32.65 -3.42
CA TYR A 181 18.57 32.13 -3.94
C TYR A 181 18.08 32.96 -5.13
N ARG A 182 17.47 32.32 -6.12
CA ARG A 182 16.72 33.01 -7.18
C ARG A 182 15.50 32.20 -7.61
N LEU A 183 14.47 32.92 -8.06
CA LEU A 183 13.22 32.36 -8.59
C LEU A 183 13.18 32.53 -10.11
N TYR A 184 12.65 31.54 -10.83
CA TYR A 184 12.31 31.65 -12.24
C TYR A 184 10.84 32.08 -12.40
N ILE A 185 10.59 33.19 -13.08
CA ILE A 185 9.23 33.64 -13.40
C ILE A 185 8.95 33.34 -14.88
N ASN A 186 7.88 32.60 -15.16
CA ASN A 186 7.50 32.25 -16.53
C ASN A 186 7.25 33.52 -17.37
N GLY A 187 7.88 33.60 -18.55
CA GLY A 187 7.86 34.78 -19.43
C GLY A 187 8.90 35.86 -19.11
N SER A 188 9.35 35.96 -17.85
CA SER A 188 10.35 36.96 -17.41
C SER A 188 11.74 36.37 -17.15
N GLY A 189 11.86 35.05 -17.05
CA GLY A 189 13.11 34.34 -16.77
C GLY A 189 13.54 34.41 -15.30
N TRP A 190 14.81 34.12 -15.06
CA TRP A 190 15.43 34.16 -13.74
C TRP A 190 15.47 35.58 -13.17
N GLN A 191 14.92 35.74 -11.98
CA GLN A 191 15.02 36.98 -11.21
C GLN A 191 16.44 37.20 -10.69
N SER A 192 16.75 38.46 -10.36
CA SER A 192 18.01 38.83 -9.69
C SER A 192 18.23 37.99 -8.43
N PRO A 193 19.44 37.43 -8.21
CA PRO A 193 19.69 36.62 -7.02
C PRO A 193 19.66 37.43 -5.72
N THR A 194 19.13 36.82 -4.66
CA THR A 194 19.04 37.35 -3.30
C THR A 194 19.93 36.52 -2.37
N THR A 195 20.77 37.19 -1.57
CA THR A 195 21.55 36.53 -0.52
C THR A 195 20.67 36.30 0.71
N ILE A 196 20.42 35.04 1.07
CA ILE A 196 19.67 34.65 2.28
C ILE A 196 20.59 34.66 3.51
N GLN A 197 21.85 34.23 3.32
CA GLN A 197 22.88 34.20 4.36
C GLN A 197 24.23 34.55 3.74
N THR A 198 25.03 35.37 4.42
CA THR A 198 26.47 35.49 4.15
C THR A 198 27.21 34.52 5.06
N GLY A 199 27.94 33.56 4.47
CA GLY A 199 28.69 32.56 5.23
C GLY A 199 30.00 33.11 5.78
N THR A 200 30.57 32.40 6.75
CA THR A 200 31.90 32.72 7.31
C THR A 200 33.06 32.25 6.44
N GLY A 201 32.81 31.36 5.48
CA GLY A 201 33.79 30.84 4.52
C GLY A 201 33.61 31.41 3.10
N SER A 202 34.50 31.01 2.19
CA SER A 202 34.53 31.47 0.80
C SER A 202 33.62 30.68 -0.16
N ARG A 203 32.74 29.81 0.36
CA ARG A 203 31.90 28.91 -0.44
C ARG A 203 30.45 29.36 -0.52
N THR A 204 29.80 28.98 -1.61
CA THR A 204 28.43 29.38 -1.93
C THR A 204 27.53 28.18 -2.17
N ILE A 205 26.33 28.20 -1.59
CA ILE A 205 25.22 27.33 -1.97
C ILE A 205 24.27 28.16 -2.83
N TYR A 206 24.06 27.74 -4.07
CA TYR A 206 23.13 28.35 -5.00
C TYR A 206 21.80 27.59 -5.00
N VAL A 207 20.68 28.30 -4.87
CA VAL A 207 19.33 27.73 -4.85
C VAL A 207 18.54 28.29 -6.02
N ASP A 208 18.40 27.49 -7.06
CA ASP A 208 17.74 27.83 -8.32
C ASP A 208 16.31 27.28 -8.30
N ASN A 209 15.35 28.12 -7.92
CA ASN A 209 13.96 27.72 -7.80
C ASN A 209 13.16 27.91 -9.10
N CYS A 210 12.83 26.81 -9.77
CA CYS A 210 11.89 26.76 -10.89
C CYS A 210 10.52 26.24 -10.43
N ALA A 211 9.89 27.00 -9.53
CA ALA A 211 8.49 26.85 -9.15
C ALA A 211 7.62 27.66 -10.12
N ILE A 212 6.91 27.01 -11.04
CA ILE A 212 6.07 27.70 -12.04
C ILE A 212 4.58 27.51 -11.69
N PRO A 213 3.85 28.57 -11.34
CA PRO A 213 2.42 28.48 -11.10
C PRO A 213 1.64 27.86 -12.26
N GLY A 214 0.75 26.91 -11.94
CA GLY A 214 -0.03 26.17 -12.92
C GLY A 214 0.74 25.18 -13.79
N SER A 215 2.05 24.93 -13.54
CA SER A 215 2.81 23.96 -14.34
C SER A 215 2.46 22.50 -14.01
N GLU A 216 2.69 21.64 -14.99
CA GLU A 216 2.91 20.20 -14.80
C GLU A 216 4.37 19.87 -15.17
N PHE A 217 4.83 18.65 -14.90
CA PHE A 217 6.19 18.17 -15.22
C PHE A 217 6.59 18.36 -16.69
N ALA A 218 5.61 18.22 -17.59
CA ALA A 218 5.77 18.44 -19.02
C ALA A 218 6.05 19.91 -19.38
N THR A 219 5.74 20.88 -18.51
CA THR A 219 6.02 22.30 -18.75
C THR A 219 7.52 22.59 -18.61
N THR A 220 8.11 22.25 -17.45
CA THR A 220 9.52 22.54 -17.15
C THR A 220 10.49 21.77 -18.04
N GLN A 221 10.12 20.55 -18.46
CA GLN A 221 10.98 19.70 -19.30
C GLN A 221 10.57 19.63 -20.78
N GLY A 222 9.34 20.05 -21.11
CA GLY A 222 8.91 20.16 -22.49
C GLY A 222 9.44 21.43 -23.12
N ALA A 223 9.11 22.59 -22.55
CA ALA A 223 9.29 23.90 -23.20
C ALA A 223 10.26 24.86 -22.49
N LYS A 224 10.82 24.47 -21.33
CA LYS A 224 11.63 25.34 -20.46
C LYS A 224 12.95 24.76 -20.00
N GLU A 225 13.34 23.59 -20.51
CA GLU A 225 14.53 22.87 -20.04
C GLU A 225 15.82 23.68 -20.25
N LEU A 226 16.00 24.27 -21.44
CA LEU A 226 17.13 25.17 -21.70
C LEU A 226 17.05 26.45 -20.86
N ASP A 227 15.89 27.11 -20.78
CA ASP A 227 15.69 28.34 -19.97
C ASP A 227 16.12 28.18 -18.50
N VAL A 228 15.98 26.97 -17.94
CA VAL A 228 16.13 26.71 -16.49
C VAL A 228 17.40 25.91 -16.15
N LEU A 229 17.94 25.08 -17.05
CA LEU A 229 19.13 24.25 -16.79
C LEU A 229 20.40 24.70 -17.53
N SER A 230 20.31 25.56 -18.57
CA SER A 230 21.49 25.93 -19.40
C SER A 230 22.52 26.85 -18.73
N LEU A 231 22.33 27.17 -17.44
CA LEU A 231 23.13 28.11 -16.65
C LEU A 231 24.56 27.62 -16.32
N GLY A 232 25.01 26.50 -16.91
CA GLY A 232 26.34 25.92 -16.71
C GLY A 232 26.58 25.36 -15.30
N ARG A 233 25.53 25.23 -14.47
CA ARG A 233 25.62 24.67 -13.12
C ARG A 233 25.44 23.15 -13.17
N SER A 234 26.31 22.43 -12.47
CA SER A 234 26.04 21.06 -12.05
C SER A 234 25.33 21.13 -10.70
N TYR A 235 24.20 20.43 -10.57
CA TYR A 235 23.43 20.40 -9.33
C TYR A 235 23.80 19.21 -8.45
N ASP A 236 23.87 19.44 -7.13
CA ASP A 236 24.15 18.43 -6.10
C ASP A 236 22.87 17.88 -5.46
N LEU A 237 21.79 18.66 -5.51
CA LEU A 237 20.48 18.31 -4.97
C LEU A 237 19.36 18.80 -5.90
N MET A 238 18.34 17.98 -6.09
CA MET A 238 17.16 18.27 -6.89
C MET A 238 15.89 17.96 -6.11
N LEU A 239 14.98 18.93 -6.03
CA LEU A 239 13.70 18.79 -5.35
C LEU A 239 12.56 18.88 -6.39
N ILE A 240 11.71 17.87 -6.45
CA ILE A 240 10.63 17.75 -7.44
C ILE A 240 9.28 17.77 -6.72
N ASN A 241 8.52 18.85 -6.88
CA ASN A 241 7.29 19.12 -6.15
C ASN A 241 6.16 19.50 -7.11
N GLN A 242 5.63 18.51 -7.82
CA GLN A 242 4.38 18.69 -8.55
C GLN A 242 3.49 17.44 -8.48
N GLY A 243 2.34 17.51 -9.16
CA GLY A 243 1.26 16.54 -9.08
C GLY A 243 -0.06 17.22 -8.72
N HIS A 244 0.01 18.41 -8.11
CA HIS A 244 -1.16 19.19 -7.75
C HIS A 244 -1.94 19.60 -9.00
N ASN A 245 -1.29 20.18 -10.01
CA ASN A 245 -1.96 20.61 -11.26
C ASN A 245 -2.43 19.47 -12.18
N LEU A 246 -2.25 18.22 -11.75
CA LEU A 246 -2.87 17.02 -12.30
C LEU A 246 -4.34 17.26 -12.72
N GLY A 247 -4.68 17.10 -14.00
CA GLY A 247 -6.07 17.07 -14.44
C GLY A 247 -6.82 15.89 -13.82
N TYR A 248 -7.92 16.15 -13.11
CA TYR A 248 -8.64 15.16 -12.28
C TYR A 248 -9.27 13.96 -13.04
N LEU A 249 -9.27 14.00 -14.38
CA LEU A 249 -9.69 12.89 -15.25
C LEU A 249 -8.51 12.01 -15.70
N GLN A 250 -7.27 12.41 -15.44
CA GLN A 250 -6.08 11.63 -15.76
C GLN A 250 -5.95 10.42 -14.82
N THR A 251 -5.51 9.29 -15.37
CA THR A 251 -5.26 8.04 -14.65
C THR A 251 -3.77 7.88 -14.34
N PRO A 252 -3.37 6.96 -13.44
CA PRO A 252 -1.96 6.62 -13.25
C PRO A 252 -1.23 6.28 -14.55
N ALA A 253 -1.90 5.67 -15.54
CA ALA A 253 -1.30 5.35 -16.83
C ALA A 253 -0.96 6.60 -17.67
N ASP A 254 -1.63 7.73 -17.41
CA ASP A 254 -1.35 9.00 -18.07
C ASP A 254 -0.19 9.73 -17.40
N TYR A 255 -0.23 9.96 -16.08
CA TYR A 255 0.76 10.80 -15.39
C TYR A 255 2.00 10.05 -14.85
N TYR A 256 1.96 8.73 -14.63
CA TYR A 256 3.16 7.96 -14.27
C TYR A 256 4.29 8.11 -15.30
N PRO A 257 4.10 7.86 -16.61
CA PRO A 257 5.21 7.88 -17.55
C PRO A 257 5.84 9.26 -17.63
N HIS A 258 5.05 10.34 -17.53
CA HIS A 258 5.55 11.72 -17.46
C HIS A 258 6.49 11.96 -16.29
N MET A 259 6.14 11.51 -15.08
CA MET A 259 7.06 11.64 -13.94
C MET A 259 8.36 10.84 -14.17
N VAL A 260 8.27 9.58 -14.60
CA VAL A 260 9.48 8.77 -14.85
C VAL A 260 10.36 9.39 -15.92
N THR A 261 9.77 9.98 -16.97
CA THR A 261 10.48 10.83 -17.94
C THR A 261 11.30 11.87 -17.20
N SER A 262 10.59 12.64 -16.37
CA SER A 262 11.07 13.92 -15.89
C SER A 262 12.16 13.74 -14.86
N VAL A 263 11.99 12.78 -13.96
CA VAL A 263 13.05 12.41 -13.03
C VAL A 263 14.25 11.81 -13.78
N SER A 264 14.03 10.86 -14.70
CA SER A 264 15.15 10.19 -15.40
C SER A 264 15.97 11.16 -16.25
N ASN A 265 15.32 12.09 -16.95
CA ASN A 265 15.96 13.12 -17.75
C ASN A 265 16.79 14.10 -16.89
N LEU A 266 16.26 14.52 -15.73
CA LEU A 266 17.03 15.30 -14.75
C LEU A 266 18.23 14.53 -14.20
N MET A 267 18.08 13.23 -13.91
CA MET A 267 19.17 12.34 -13.49
C MET A 267 20.20 12.12 -14.61
N HIS A 268 19.83 12.17 -15.90
CA HIS A 268 20.79 12.11 -17.01
C HIS A 268 21.58 13.41 -17.16
N LEU A 269 20.93 14.56 -17.00
CA LEU A 269 21.62 15.86 -17.04
C LEU A 269 22.49 16.11 -15.80
N ASN A 270 22.07 15.62 -14.64
CA ASN A 270 22.76 15.81 -13.35
C ASN A 270 22.97 14.46 -12.64
N PRO A 271 23.85 13.59 -13.16
CA PRO A 271 24.04 12.23 -12.64
C PRO A 271 24.60 12.18 -11.21
N GLN A 272 25.16 13.29 -10.73
CA GLN A 272 25.69 13.43 -9.37
C GLN A 272 24.66 13.96 -8.36
N ALA A 273 23.51 14.50 -8.82
CA ALA A 273 22.52 15.11 -7.93
C ALA A 273 21.77 14.07 -7.09
N ASP A 274 21.67 14.30 -5.78
CA ASP A 274 20.62 13.65 -4.99
C ASP A 274 19.24 14.18 -5.39
N VAL A 275 18.24 13.30 -5.52
CA VAL A 275 16.91 13.67 -6.03
C VAL A 275 15.85 13.29 -5.02
N PHE A 276 14.98 14.24 -4.70
CA PHE A 276 13.81 14.05 -3.85
C PHE A 276 12.53 14.36 -4.62
N ILE A 277 11.49 13.59 -4.34
CA ILE A 277 10.12 13.83 -4.82
C ILE A 277 9.19 14.13 -3.64
N THR A 278 8.37 15.18 -3.78
CA THR A 278 7.40 15.57 -2.77
C THR A 278 6.05 14.90 -3.02
N LEU A 279 5.49 14.31 -1.96
CA LEU A 279 4.09 13.89 -1.93
C LEU A 279 3.27 15.08 -1.47
N GLN A 280 2.81 15.89 -2.41
CA GLN A 280 2.07 17.13 -2.13
C GLN A 280 0.80 16.89 -1.31
N ASN A 281 0.31 17.95 -0.66
CA ASN A 281 -0.92 17.95 0.11
C ASN A 281 -2.13 17.44 -0.71
N PRO A 282 -3.10 16.77 -0.07
CA PRO A 282 -4.30 16.31 -0.77
C PRO A 282 -5.26 17.45 -1.15
N ARG A 283 -5.96 17.30 -2.29
CA ARG A 283 -7.12 18.14 -2.66
C ARG A 283 -8.40 17.53 -2.11
N LEU A 284 -9.15 18.28 -1.31
CA LEU A 284 -10.43 17.83 -0.73
C LEU A 284 -11.43 17.32 -1.79
N ARG A 285 -11.68 18.13 -2.83
CA ARG A 285 -12.64 17.82 -3.91
C ARG A 285 -12.26 16.59 -4.73
N TYR A 286 -11.00 16.17 -4.66
CA TYR A 286 -10.41 15.11 -5.48
C TYR A 286 -9.50 14.18 -4.65
N LEU A 287 -9.85 13.90 -3.39
CA LEU A 287 -8.96 13.21 -2.44
C LEU A 287 -8.44 11.85 -2.97
N GLY A 288 -9.30 11.08 -3.62
CA GLY A 288 -8.89 9.81 -4.26
C GLY A 288 -7.90 9.99 -5.41
N PHE A 289 -8.02 11.07 -6.20
CA PHE A 289 -7.05 11.41 -7.24
C PHE A 289 -5.73 11.86 -6.63
N SER A 290 -5.73 12.75 -5.63
CA SER A 290 -4.50 13.17 -4.94
C SER A 290 -3.76 11.99 -4.32
N ARG A 291 -4.47 11.07 -3.65
CA ARG A 291 -3.87 9.85 -3.10
C ARG A 291 -3.33 8.92 -4.18
N SER A 292 -4.01 8.81 -5.32
CA SER A 292 -3.53 8.05 -6.48
C SER A 292 -2.23 8.66 -7.07
N VAL A 293 -2.13 9.98 -7.15
CA VAL A 293 -0.91 10.70 -7.56
C VAL A 293 0.23 10.48 -6.54
N GLN A 294 -0.03 10.63 -5.25
CA GLN A 294 0.95 10.41 -4.18
C GLN A 294 1.46 8.95 -4.13
N ALA A 295 0.56 7.96 -4.27
CA ALA A 295 0.92 6.55 -4.37
C ALA A 295 1.80 6.28 -5.60
N THR A 296 1.48 6.90 -6.73
CA THR A 296 2.28 6.84 -7.96
C THR A 296 3.67 7.42 -7.74
N TRP A 297 3.80 8.56 -7.05
CA TRP A 297 5.09 9.19 -6.72
C TRP A 297 5.94 8.36 -5.77
N ARG A 298 5.34 7.71 -4.75
CA ARG A 298 6.04 6.73 -3.90
C ARG A 298 6.61 5.57 -4.73
N ARG A 299 5.90 5.11 -5.77
CA ARG A 299 6.36 4.03 -6.66
C ARG A 299 7.48 4.50 -7.60
N VAL A 300 7.39 5.70 -8.17
CA VAL A 300 8.50 6.29 -8.95
C VAL A 300 9.75 6.47 -8.08
N ALA A 301 9.59 6.92 -6.83
CA ALA A 301 10.69 7.03 -5.88
C ALA A 301 11.36 5.67 -5.60
N ALA A 302 10.57 4.63 -5.35
CA ALA A 302 11.08 3.29 -5.13
C ALA A 302 11.80 2.70 -6.36
N GLU A 303 11.28 2.95 -7.57
CA GLU A 303 11.86 2.43 -8.81
C GLU A 303 13.18 3.13 -9.19
N LEU A 304 13.21 4.46 -9.12
CA LEU A 304 14.38 5.26 -9.52
C LEU A 304 15.37 5.47 -8.36
N GLY A 305 15.03 5.07 -7.14
CA GLY A 305 15.86 5.25 -5.94
C GLY A 305 15.98 6.72 -5.53
N LEU A 306 14.84 7.36 -5.30
CA LEU A 306 14.72 8.77 -4.91
C LEU A 306 14.37 8.91 -3.43
N GLY A 307 14.78 10.03 -2.82
CA GLY A 307 14.26 10.43 -1.52
C GLY A 307 12.80 10.89 -1.60
N ILE A 308 12.05 10.79 -0.50
CA ILE A 308 10.65 11.24 -0.41
C ILE A 308 10.50 12.37 0.62
N ILE A 309 9.78 13.42 0.24
CA ILE A 309 9.29 14.47 1.15
C ILE A 309 7.78 14.27 1.32
N ASP A 310 7.34 13.67 2.43
CA ASP A 310 5.93 13.30 2.63
C ASP A 310 5.13 14.43 3.29
N VAL A 311 4.80 15.46 2.50
CA VAL A 311 3.94 16.57 2.94
C VAL A 311 2.51 16.06 3.17
N SER A 312 2.00 15.17 2.32
CA SER A 312 0.65 14.60 2.45
C SER A 312 0.41 14.00 3.83
N ALA A 313 1.31 13.16 4.34
CA ALA A 313 1.14 12.52 5.64
C ALA A 313 1.00 13.54 6.80
N LYS A 314 1.64 14.71 6.71
CA LYS A 314 1.48 15.78 7.73
C LYS A 314 0.08 16.39 7.71
N PHE A 315 -0.50 16.61 6.53
CA PHE A 315 -1.89 17.07 6.40
C PHE A 315 -2.89 15.97 6.79
N GLU A 316 -2.70 14.74 6.32
CA GLU A 316 -3.60 13.61 6.64
C GLU A 316 -3.63 13.29 8.14
N ALA A 317 -2.53 13.46 8.87
CA ALA A 317 -2.48 13.29 10.31
C ALA A 317 -3.42 14.25 11.07
N LEU A 318 -3.66 15.46 10.54
CA LEU A 318 -4.59 16.42 11.14
C LEU A 318 -6.06 16.04 10.97
N GLY A 319 -6.38 15.25 9.93
CA GLY A 319 -7.71 14.68 9.71
C GLY A 319 -8.03 13.46 10.59
N ASN A 320 -7.05 12.97 11.37
CA ASN A 320 -7.16 11.78 12.22
C ASN A 320 -7.15 12.09 13.73
N LEU A 321 -7.29 13.36 14.14
CA LEU A 321 -7.41 13.72 15.55
C LEU A 321 -8.83 13.49 16.06
N ASP A 322 -9.02 12.44 16.87
CA ASP A 322 -10.21 12.18 17.70
C ASP A 322 -10.43 13.32 18.71
N THR A 323 -10.91 14.46 18.21
CA THR A 323 -11.22 15.64 19.01
C THR A 323 -12.73 15.77 19.08
N PRO A 324 -13.38 15.51 20.24
CA PRO A 324 -14.80 15.77 20.41
C PRO A 324 -15.07 17.25 20.13
N ALA A 325 -16.04 17.55 19.26
CA ALA A 325 -16.35 18.92 18.88
C ALA A 325 -16.73 19.75 20.12
N ILE A 326 -15.91 20.74 20.46
CA ILE A 326 -16.20 21.67 21.56
C ILE A 326 -17.22 22.69 21.08
N GLY A 327 -18.49 22.39 21.34
CA GLY A 327 -19.57 23.38 21.49
C GLY A 327 -20.45 23.65 20.27
N GLY A 328 -21.76 23.48 20.45
CA GLY A 328 -22.79 24.22 19.71
C GLY A 328 -23.37 23.54 18.46
N GLU A 329 -24.52 22.89 18.66
CA GLU A 329 -25.65 22.77 17.73
C GLU A 329 -25.39 22.72 16.20
N GLY A 330 -25.56 21.53 15.61
CA GLY A 330 -25.99 21.40 14.20
C GLY A 330 -24.91 21.30 13.11
N GLY A 331 -23.62 21.25 13.47
CA GLY A 331 -22.53 21.10 12.51
C GLY A 331 -22.37 19.67 11.95
N THR A 332 -22.46 19.54 10.62
CA THR A 332 -21.69 18.50 9.91
C THR A 332 -20.20 18.76 10.15
N ILE A 333 -19.35 17.73 10.14
CA ILE A 333 -17.90 17.91 10.14
C ILE A 333 -17.54 18.74 8.91
N ASP A 334 -17.19 20.01 9.11
CA ASP A 334 -17.00 20.91 7.98
C ASP A 334 -15.66 20.63 7.31
N LEU A 335 -15.76 20.01 6.15
CA LEU A 335 -14.66 19.72 5.23
C LEU A 335 -14.07 21.03 4.62
N ALA A 336 -14.58 22.21 4.99
CA ALA A 336 -14.05 23.53 4.62
C ALA A 336 -12.56 23.76 4.92
N TYR A 337 -11.93 22.99 5.81
CA TYR A 337 -10.51 23.17 6.16
C TYR A 337 -9.52 22.95 5.01
N TYR A 338 -9.91 22.38 3.87
CA TYR A 338 -9.03 22.14 2.72
C TYR A 338 -9.59 22.75 1.43
N THR A 339 -9.59 24.09 1.32
CA THR A 339 -9.97 24.74 0.06
C THR A 339 -8.86 24.62 -0.99
N GLN A 340 -9.30 24.44 -2.23
CA GLN A 340 -8.46 24.57 -3.40
C GLN A 340 -8.19 26.07 -3.64
N ASP A 341 -6.98 26.41 -4.07
CA ASP A 341 -6.66 27.70 -4.70
C ASP A 341 -6.78 28.95 -3.79
N GLY A 342 -5.95 29.00 -2.73
CA GLY A 342 -5.55 30.23 -2.02
C GLY A 342 -6.60 30.96 -1.17
N ASN A 343 -7.89 30.66 -1.36
CA ASN A 343 -8.99 31.30 -0.65
C ASN A 343 -9.43 30.48 0.57
N GLY A 344 -8.80 30.74 1.72
CA GLY A 344 -9.40 30.51 3.04
C GLY A 344 -9.30 29.11 3.67
N GLY A 345 -8.44 28.22 3.19
CA GLY A 345 -8.25 26.87 3.74
C GLY A 345 -6.78 26.43 3.82
N LEU A 346 -6.50 25.34 4.54
CA LEU A 346 -5.16 24.80 4.79
C LEU A 346 -4.50 24.32 3.50
N HIS A 347 -3.67 25.19 2.93
CA HIS A 347 -2.89 24.97 1.71
C HIS A 347 -1.42 25.34 1.96
N PRO A 348 -0.42 24.65 1.39
CA PRO A 348 0.99 24.98 1.64
C PRO A 348 1.43 26.40 1.28
N ALA A 349 0.62 27.15 0.54
CA ALA A 349 0.84 28.58 0.22
C ALA A 349 0.25 29.58 1.24
N VAL A 350 -0.49 29.12 2.27
CA VAL A 350 -1.03 30.00 3.33
C VAL A 350 -0.37 29.68 4.68
N PRO A 351 -0.20 30.65 5.60
CA PRO A 351 0.66 30.51 6.78
C PRO A 351 0.47 29.22 7.60
N ASP A 352 -0.77 28.81 7.84
CA ASP A 352 -1.06 27.60 8.62
C ASP A 352 -0.66 26.32 7.86
N GLY A 353 -0.93 26.25 6.55
CA GLY A 353 -0.49 25.16 5.70
C GLY A 353 1.03 25.13 5.49
N VAL A 354 1.69 26.30 5.52
CA VAL A 354 3.16 26.39 5.52
C VAL A 354 3.74 25.72 6.76
N ASN A 355 3.17 25.99 7.94
CA ASN A 355 3.61 25.39 9.21
C ASN A 355 3.39 23.87 9.27
N ILE A 356 2.47 23.32 8.47
CA ILE A 356 2.24 21.87 8.33
C ILE A 356 3.24 21.22 7.36
N ALA A 357 3.54 21.89 6.25
CA ALA A 357 4.45 21.38 5.22
C ALA A 357 5.94 21.49 5.58
N LEU A 358 6.34 22.59 6.24
CA LEU A 358 7.73 22.89 6.58
C LEU A 358 8.43 21.78 7.42
N PRO A 359 7.79 21.16 8.44
CA PRO A 359 8.37 20.01 9.14
C PRO A 359 8.68 18.81 8.23
N ALA A 360 7.89 18.54 7.18
CA ALA A 360 8.19 17.46 6.25
C ALA A 360 9.47 17.72 5.45
N LEU A 361 9.69 18.96 5.00
CA LEU A 361 10.96 19.35 4.34
C LEU A 361 12.12 19.23 5.33
N GLY A 362 11.94 19.73 6.56
CA GLY A 362 12.94 19.63 7.64
C GLY A 362 13.35 18.18 7.92
N GLU A 363 12.40 17.28 8.18
CA GLU A 363 12.65 15.87 8.50
C GLU A 363 13.27 15.08 7.34
N ALA A 364 12.84 15.34 6.10
CA ALA A 364 13.32 14.63 4.92
C ALA A 364 14.72 15.09 4.47
N LEU A 365 15.00 16.40 4.56
CA LEU A 365 16.24 17.01 4.07
C LEU A 365 17.28 17.28 5.17
N ALA A 366 16.98 17.00 6.45
CA ALA A 366 17.91 17.20 7.57
C ALA A 366 19.28 16.52 7.37
N GLU A 367 20.33 17.15 7.89
CA GLU A 367 21.62 16.49 8.11
C GLU A 367 21.42 15.29 9.04
N ARG A 368 21.89 14.10 8.63
CA ARG A 368 21.90 12.90 9.48
C ARG A 368 23.34 12.42 9.64
N LYS A 369 23.88 12.57 10.84
CA LYS A 369 25.26 12.16 11.18
C LYS A 369 25.37 10.64 11.33
N VAL A 370 25.19 9.92 10.23
CA VAL A 370 25.34 8.46 10.18
C VAL A 370 26.82 8.11 10.28
N ALA A 371 27.23 7.52 11.40
CA ALA A 371 28.59 7.05 11.58
C ALA A 371 28.88 5.82 10.70
N GLY A 372 29.85 5.93 9.80
CA GLY A 372 30.44 4.78 9.09
C GLY A 372 29.53 4.02 8.11
N GLY A 373 28.32 4.49 7.83
CA GLY A 373 27.51 3.93 6.75
C GLY A 373 28.24 4.07 5.41
N PRO A 374 28.21 3.06 4.52
CA PRO A 374 28.76 3.24 3.18
C PRO A 374 28.06 4.44 2.54
N ALA A 375 28.80 5.19 1.72
CA ALA A 375 28.13 6.06 0.77
C ALA A 375 27.07 5.22 0.04
N LEU A 376 25.92 5.83 -0.28
CA LEU A 376 25.26 5.41 -1.51
C LEU A 376 26.23 5.73 -2.65
N ASN A 377 27.15 4.79 -2.90
CA ASN A 377 27.34 4.31 -4.25
C ASN A 377 25.94 3.95 -4.73
N ARG A 378 25.23 4.94 -5.29
CA ARG A 378 24.35 4.68 -6.42
C ARG A 378 25.25 3.89 -7.36
N PRO A 379 25.09 2.57 -7.48
CA PRO A 379 25.91 1.89 -8.45
C PRO A 379 25.46 2.48 -9.80
N LEU A 380 26.40 2.80 -10.69
CA LEU A 380 26.10 3.56 -11.92
C LEU A 380 25.10 2.84 -12.85
N ASN A 381 24.72 1.62 -12.50
CA ASN A 381 23.63 0.80 -13.04
C ASN A 381 22.20 1.16 -12.54
N ARG A 382 22.04 2.07 -11.55
CA ARG A 382 20.72 2.56 -11.07
C ARG A 382 20.33 3.95 -11.57
N ILE A 383 21.24 4.69 -12.21
CA ILE A 383 20.78 5.71 -13.17
C ILE A 383 20.00 4.92 -14.23
N ALA A 384 18.74 5.26 -14.47
CA ALA A 384 17.91 4.59 -15.47
C ALA A 384 18.58 4.71 -16.85
N GLN A 385 19.40 3.73 -17.24
CA GLN A 385 20.17 3.82 -18.47
C GLN A 385 19.20 3.81 -19.64
N ASN A 386 19.30 4.86 -20.47
CA ASN A 386 18.47 4.97 -21.66
C ASN A 386 18.77 3.77 -22.57
N LEU A 387 17.75 2.98 -22.88
CA LEU A 387 17.93 1.72 -23.61
C LEU A 387 18.11 1.91 -25.13
N LEU A 388 18.03 3.15 -25.61
CA LEU A 388 18.48 3.55 -26.93
C LEU A 388 20.00 3.79 -26.94
N SER A 389 20.68 3.26 -27.96
CA SER A 389 22.12 3.41 -28.15
C SER A 389 22.57 4.82 -28.58
N ASN A 390 21.69 5.58 -29.23
CA ASN A 390 21.98 6.93 -29.76
C ASN A 390 20.83 7.92 -29.46
N PRO A 391 20.52 8.20 -28.18
CA PRO A 391 19.30 8.89 -27.78
C PRO A 391 19.30 10.41 -27.99
N ALA A 392 20.48 11.02 -28.15
CA ALA A 392 20.66 12.46 -28.39
C ALA A 392 21.41 12.71 -29.72
N TYR A 393 21.39 11.73 -30.62
CA TYR A 393 21.97 11.76 -31.96
C TYR A 393 23.47 12.11 -32.04
N THR A 394 24.21 12.00 -30.93
CA THR A 394 25.62 12.38 -30.84
C THR A 394 26.50 11.59 -31.81
N ASP A 395 26.16 10.32 -32.06
CA ASP A 395 26.74 9.51 -33.13
C ASP A 395 25.89 9.57 -34.41
N TRP A 396 26.06 10.64 -35.17
CA TRP A 396 25.51 10.77 -36.52
C TRP A 396 26.65 11.09 -37.49
N THR A 397 27.36 10.06 -37.92
CA THR A 397 28.51 10.16 -38.84
C THR A 397 28.15 9.88 -40.31
N SER A 398 26.95 9.35 -40.58
CA SER A 398 26.47 8.98 -41.92
C SER A 398 25.30 9.87 -42.42
N SER A 399 24.63 9.48 -43.50
CA SER A 399 23.38 10.13 -43.96
C SER A 399 22.22 9.99 -42.96
N THR A 400 22.25 9.01 -42.06
CA THR A 400 21.27 8.81 -40.98
C THR A 400 21.94 8.62 -39.61
N PRO A 401 21.26 8.90 -38.49
CA PRO A 401 21.75 8.55 -37.16
C PRO A 401 21.95 7.04 -36.98
N THR A 402 22.99 6.63 -36.24
CA THR A 402 23.25 5.22 -35.96
C THR A 402 22.06 4.54 -35.27
N GLY A 403 21.69 3.34 -35.73
CA GLY A 403 20.58 2.54 -35.18
C GLY A 403 19.17 3.02 -35.56
N HIS A 404 19.03 4.05 -36.39
CA HIS A 404 17.75 4.66 -36.74
C HIS A 404 17.41 4.39 -38.22
N SER A 405 16.21 3.86 -38.47
CA SER A 405 15.67 3.59 -39.82
C SER A 405 14.62 4.63 -40.21
N PHE A 406 14.60 5.02 -41.49
CA PHE A 406 13.71 6.06 -42.00
C PHE A 406 12.97 5.57 -43.25
N THR A 407 11.68 5.91 -43.35
CA THR A 407 10.80 5.59 -44.48
C THR A 407 10.13 6.86 -44.94
N ASN A 408 10.14 7.12 -46.26
CA ASN A 408 9.48 8.26 -46.91
C ASN A 408 9.74 9.62 -46.24
N CYS A 409 10.94 9.81 -45.73
CA CYS A 409 11.45 11.07 -45.23
C CYS A 409 12.99 11.10 -45.36
N THR A 410 13.56 12.30 -45.33
CA THR A 410 15.02 12.49 -45.27
C THR A 410 15.35 13.16 -43.94
N PRO A 411 16.14 12.52 -43.06
CA PRO A 411 16.62 13.17 -41.84
C PRO A 411 17.81 14.10 -42.15
N ALA A 412 17.90 15.23 -41.46
CA ALA A 412 19.03 16.15 -41.53
C ALA A 412 19.40 16.71 -40.15
N LYS A 413 20.66 17.10 -39.96
CA LYS A 413 21.09 17.79 -38.73
C LYS A 413 20.57 19.22 -38.73
N SER A 414 19.90 19.63 -37.66
CA SER A 414 19.54 21.02 -37.41
C SER A 414 20.34 21.57 -36.24
N VAL A 415 20.93 22.74 -36.41
CA VAL A 415 21.59 23.52 -35.33
C VAL A 415 20.77 24.74 -34.90
N GLY A 416 19.66 25.03 -35.60
CA GLY A 416 18.77 26.17 -35.30
C GLY A 416 17.57 25.80 -34.42
N TYR A 417 17.31 24.51 -34.24
CA TYR A 417 16.25 23.98 -33.37
C TYR A 417 16.85 22.90 -32.49
N THR A 418 17.56 23.28 -31.43
CA THR A 418 18.29 22.38 -30.52
C THR A 418 18.18 22.91 -29.10
N GLU A 419 17.98 22.05 -28.12
CA GLU A 419 18.00 22.49 -26.71
C GLU A 419 18.96 21.71 -25.82
N THR A 420 19.29 20.45 -26.15
CA THR A 420 20.06 19.60 -25.23
C THR A 420 21.25 18.86 -25.87
N GLY A 421 21.49 19.10 -27.16
CA GLY A 421 22.61 18.53 -27.93
C GLY A 421 23.23 19.54 -28.91
N ILE A 422 24.28 19.12 -29.61
CA ILE A 422 24.96 19.95 -30.64
C ILE A 422 24.07 20.15 -31.88
N TYR A 423 23.22 19.17 -32.16
CA TYR A 423 22.25 19.19 -33.25
C TYR A 423 21.05 18.30 -32.90
N SER A 424 19.90 18.66 -33.44
CA SER A 424 18.69 17.84 -33.43
C SER A 424 18.48 17.19 -34.79
N MET A 425 17.57 16.23 -34.85
CA MET A 425 17.14 15.61 -36.08
C MET A 425 15.94 16.37 -36.66
N ALA A 426 16.18 17.12 -37.74
CA ALA A 426 15.13 17.58 -38.64
C ALA A 426 14.61 16.40 -39.46
N ILE A 427 13.29 16.22 -39.54
CA ILE A 427 12.66 15.23 -40.41
C ILE A 427 11.70 15.94 -41.36
N THR A 428 11.96 15.80 -42.67
CA THR A 428 11.07 16.25 -43.73
C THR A 428 10.45 15.02 -44.43
N PRO A 429 9.13 14.78 -44.27
CA PRO A 429 8.40 13.74 -44.99
C PRO A 429 8.31 14.07 -46.48
N ASN A 430 8.50 13.06 -47.33
CA ASN A 430 8.43 13.18 -48.79
C ASN A 430 7.22 12.47 -49.41
N ALA A 431 6.54 11.60 -48.67
CA ALA A 431 5.32 10.92 -49.07
C ALA A 431 4.49 10.48 -47.86
N SER A 432 3.20 10.22 -48.09
CA SER A 432 2.24 9.77 -47.07
C SER A 432 2.49 8.33 -46.62
N ALA A 433 3.41 8.13 -45.68
CA ALA A 433 3.59 6.82 -45.03
C ALA A 433 3.90 6.97 -43.53
N ASN A 434 3.40 6.02 -42.75
CA ASN A 434 3.65 5.89 -41.33
C ASN A 434 4.02 4.42 -41.02
N PRO A 435 5.01 4.17 -40.14
CA PRO A 435 5.86 5.14 -39.45
C PRO A 435 6.92 5.74 -40.38
N ILE A 436 7.36 6.98 -40.10
CA ILE A 436 8.43 7.65 -40.85
C ILE A 436 9.83 7.33 -40.30
N LYS A 437 9.92 7.03 -39.01
CA LYS A 437 11.16 6.69 -38.32
C LYS A 437 10.90 5.50 -37.41
N SER A 438 11.80 4.52 -37.44
CA SER A 438 11.72 3.29 -36.64
C SER A 438 13.07 2.92 -36.01
N VAL A 439 13.04 2.33 -34.83
CA VAL A 439 14.20 1.70 -34.15
C VAL A 439 13.77 0.32 -33.67
N ASP A 440 14.54 -0.71 -33.99
CA ASP A 440 14.36 -2.05 -33.45
C ASP A 440 14.99 -2.15 -32.05
N LEU A 441 14.20 -2.59 -31.08
CA LEU A 441 14.60 -2.84 -29.69
C LEU A 441 14.32 -4.29 -29.26
N THR A 442 14.21 -5.22 -30.22
CA THR A 442 14.01 -6.64 -29.93
C THR A 442 15.14 -7.24 -29.07
N SER A 443 16.34 -6.65 -29.10
CA SER A 443 17.47 -7.03 -28.23
C SER A 443 17.20 -6.89 -26.72
N ILE A 444 16.32 -5.96 -26.30
CA ILE A 444 15.94 -5.78 -24.89
C ILE A 444 14.67 -6.54 -24.48
N LEU A 445 14.08 -7.33 -25.39
CA LEU A 445 12.81 -8.03 -25.14
C LEU A 445 12.85 -8.92 -23.89
N SER A 446 13.95 -9.63 -23.65
CA SER A 446 14.13 -10.48 -22.46
C SER A 446 14.11 -9.68 -21.14
N LEU A 447 14.66 -8.46 -21.14
CA LEU A 447 14.64 -7.53 -20.01
C LEU A 447 13.26 -6.88 -19.82
N ALA A 448 12.51 -6.71 -20.92
CA ALA A 448 11.24 -6.00 -20.95
C ALA A 448 10.02 -6.88 -20.64
N LYS A 449 10.08 -8.20 -20.81
CA LYS A 449 8.96 -9.13 -20.55
C LYS A 449 8.37 -8.97 -19.14
N LYS A 450 7.03 -8.95 -19.08
CA LYS A 450 6.17 -8.68 -17.90
C LYS A 450 6.26 -7.26 -17.34
N ARG A 451 7.11 -6.42 -17.91
CA ARG A 451 7.34 -5.03 -17.51
C ARG A 451 6.74 -4.09 -18.54
N TRP A 452 6.65 -2.82 -18.19
CA TRP A 452 6.21 -1.79 -19.11
C TRP A 452 7.41 -1.20 -19.82
N LEU A 453 7.30 -1.08 -21.15
CA LEU A 453 8.22 -0.30 -21.94
C LEU A 453 7.64 1.10 -22.10
N ILE A 454 8.41 2.12 -21.72
CA ILE A 454 8.09 3.54 -21.93
C ILE A 454 9.02 4.05 -23.02
N TYR A 455 8.46 4.65 -24.07
CA TYR A 455 9.19 5.25 -25.18
C TYR A 455 8.74 6.69 -25.40
N GLN A 456 9.71 7.59 -25.49
CA GLN A 456 9.47 9.02 -25.51
C GLN A 456 10.38 9.73 -26.49
N ALA A 457 9.86 10.80 -27.09
CA ALA A 457 10.61 11.70 -27.95
C ALA A 457 10.29 13.16 -27.62
N ARG A 458 11.33 13.99 -27.49
CA ARG A 458 11.20 15.44 -27.35
C ARG A 458 11.20 16.04 -28.76
N VAL A 459 10.03 16.54 -29.18
CA VAL A 459 9.76 16.99 -30.55
C VAL A 459 9.42 18.47 -30.59
N TRP A 460 9.85 19.19 -31.63
CA TRP A 460 9.37 20.52 -31.97
C TRP A 460 8.53 20.40 -33.24
N VAL A 461 7.27 20.84 -33.17
CA VAL A 461 6.34 20.76 -34.30
C VAL A 461 5.77 22.14 -34.62
N PRO A 462 6.02 22.67 -35.83
CA PRO A 462 5.49 23.95 -36.25
C PRO A 462 3.95 24.04 -36.24
N ALA A 463 3.40 25.25 -36.14
CA ALA A 463 1.96 25.47 -36.15
C ALA A 463 1.24 25.00 -37.41
N ASN A 464 1.94 24.93 -38.55
CA ASN A 464 1.36 24.58 -39.85
C ASN A 464 1.33 23.07 -40.19
N MET A 465 1.80 22.18 -39.31
CA MET A 465 1.74 20.71 -39.50
C MET A 465 0.45 20.10 -38.91
N ALA A 466 0.23 18.79 -38.99
CA ALA A 466 -0.95 18.13 -38.41
C ALA A 466 -0.89 17.94 -36.87
N ASN A 467 -2.04 17.64 -36.24
CA ASN A 467 -2.14 17.42 -34.78
C ASN A 467 -1.58 16.06 -34.30
N ASN A 468 -1.06 15.25 -35.22
CA ASN A 468 -0.50 13.92 -34.98
C ASN A 468 0.96 13.76 -35.44
N THR A 469 1.58 14.82 -35.94
CA THR A 469 3.00 14.87 -36.27
C THR A 469 3.87 14.76 -35.01
N GLY A 470 4.91 13.93 -35.07
CA GLY A 470 5.85 13.70 -33.97
C GLY A 470 5.29 12.81 -32.86
N ARG A 471 4.28 11.96 -33.15
CA ARG A 471 3.74 11.02 -32.15
C ARG A 471 4.66 9.81 -31.97
N ALA A 472 4.97 9.51 -30.72
CA ALA A 472 5.61 8.27 -30.31
C ALA A 472 4.62 7.09 -30.39
N GLN A 473 5.11 5.96 -30.86
CA GLN A 473 4.39 4.70 -30.94
C GLN A 473 5.34 3.54 -30.58
N ILE A 474 4.81 2.53 -29.89
CA ILE A 474 5.45 1.24 -29.67
C ILE A 474 4.64 0.19 -30.42
N THR A 475 5.31 -0.61 -31.25
CA THR A 475 4.75 -1.79 -31.90
C THR A 475 5.43 -3.03 -31.35
N VAL A 476 4.67 -4.05 -30.99
CA VAL A 476 5.19 -5.38 -30.66
C VAL A 476 4.49 -6.45 -31.49
N THR A 477 5.26 -7.39 -32.03
CA THR A 477 4.68 -8.56 -32.72
C THR A 477 4.35 -9.65 -31.72
N ASN A 478 3.25 -10.37 -31.95
CA ASN A 478 2.76 -11.45 -31.10
C ASN A 478 2.16 -12.54 -32.01
N PRO A 479 2.23 -13.84 -31.66
CA PRO A 479 1.56 -14.90 -32.42
C PRO A 479 0.07 -14.67 -32.66
N GLY A 480 -0.62 -13.92 -31.78
CA GLY A 480 -2.02 -13.53 -31.96
C GLY A 480 -2.27 -12.28 -32.82
N GLY A 481 -1.24 -11.67 -33.39
CA GLY A 481 -1.30 -10.41 -34.15
C GLY A 481 -0.62 -9.23 -33.45
N ASN A 482 -0.22 -8.22 -34.23
CA ASN A 482 0.56 -7.09 -33.72
C ASN A 482 -0.22 -6.23 -32.73
N ARG A 483 0.41 -5.88 -31.61
CA ARG A 483 -0.12 -4.92 -30.64
C ARG A 483 0.60 -3.59 -30.85
N VAL A 484 -0.16 -2.52 -31.03
CA VAL A 484 0.36 -1.18 -31.31
C VAL A 484 -0.20 -0.21 -30.28
N PHE A 485 0.67 0.56 -29.63
CA PHE A 485 0.27 1.64 -28.72
C PHE A 485 0.85 2.96 -29.22
N THR A 486 0.00 3.98 -29.37
CA THR A 486 0.38 5.32 -29.90
C THR A 486 -0.09 6.39 -28.93
N SER A 487 0.73 7.43 -28.73
CA SER A 487 0.50 8.42 -27.69
C SER A 487 -0.35 9.63 -28.11
N TRP A 488 -0.76 10.39 -27.10
CA TRP A 488 -1.13 11.79 -27.23
C TRP A 488 0.09 12.70 -26.99
N LEU A 489 0.01 13.96 -27.41
CA LEU A 489 1.05 14.97 -27.21
C LEU A 489 0.64 15.84 -26.01
N THR A 490 1.51 15.98 -25.01
CA THR A 490 1.07 16.40 -23.66
C THR A 490 1.35 17.85 -23.29
N SER A 491 1.87 18.64 -24.23
CA SER A 491 1.85 20.10 -24.19
C SER A 491 1.48 20.64 -25.58
N ALA A 492 0.18 20.84 -25.81
CA ALA A 492 -0.39 21.03 -27.15
C ALA A 492 -0.09 22.39 -27.84
N ALA A 493 0.75 23.24 -27.23
CA ALA A 493 1.33 24.37 -27.94
C ALA A 493 2.15 23.87 -29.14
N ARG A 494 2.00 24.57 -30.26
CA ARG A 494 2.85 24.42 -31.45
C ARG A 494 3.89 25.55 -31.44
N ASP A 495 4.92 25.43 -32.27
CA ASP A 495 6.08 26.33 -32.24
C ASP A 495 6.78 26.33 -30.87
N GLY A 496 6.92 25.12 -30.30
CA GLY A 496 7.64 24.86 -29.05
C GLY A 496 8.02 23.39 -28.92
N TRP A 497 8.98 23.09 -28.04
CA TRP A 497 9.34 21.73 -27.68
C TRP A 497 8.29 21.08 -26.78
N ARG A 498 8.03 19.79 -27.01
CA ARG A 498 7.06 18.98 -26.28
C ARG A 498 7.48 17.52 -26.23
N TRP A 499 7.03 16.81 -25.21
CA TRP A 499 7.22 15.36 -25.12
C TRP A 499 6.07 14.60 -25.79
N SER A 500 6.41 13.57 -26.55
CA SER A 500 5.50 12.53 -27.01
C SER A 500 5.85 11.23 -26.29
N THR A 501 4.85 10.52 -25.74
CA THR A 501 5.07 9.49 -24.69
C THR A 501 4.17 8.28 -24.90
N ALA A 502 4.72 7.19 -25.46
CA ALA A 502 4.03 5.92 -25.60
C ALA A 502 4.46 4.94 -24.51
N MET A 503 3.54 4.09 -24.04
CA MET A 503 3.79 3.09 -23.00
C MET A 503 3.00 1.82 -23.27
N ILE A 504 3.63 0.64 -23.18
CA ILE A 504 2.96 -0.65 -23.38
C ILE A 504 3.53 -1.73 -22.45
N GLN A 505 2.68 -2.61 -21.93
CA GLN A 505 3.13 -3.80 -21.21
C GLN A 505 3.60 -4.86 -22.20
N ILE A 506 4.83 -5.34 -22.02
CA ILE A 506 5.41 -6.42 -22.82
C ILE A 506 5.01 -7.76 -22.19
N LEU A 507 4.39 -8.63 -22.98
CA LEU A 507 3.89 -9.94 -22.54
C LEU A 507 4.92 -11.05 -22.82
N ASP A 508 4.77 -12.19 -22.14
CA ASP A 508 5.61 -13.38 -22.41
C ASP A 508 5.52 -13.86 -23.86
N THR A 509 4.39 -13.60 -24.52
CA THR A 509 4.09 -13.99 -25.90
C THR A 509 4.57 -12.99 -26.96
N ASP A 510 5.03 -11.80 -26.58
CA ASP A 510 5.57 -10.84 -27.55
C ASP A 510 6.96 -11.30 -28.07
N GLN A 511 7.24 -11.02 -29.34
CA GLN A 511 8.37 -11.55 -30.11
C GLN A 511 9.35 -10.50 -30.64
N THR A 512 8.88 -9.29 -30.95
CA THR A 512 9.74 -8.15 -31.35
C THR A 512 9.25 -6.86 -30.71
N ILE A 513 10.11 -5.84 -30.66
CA ILE A 513 9.80 -4.49 -30.17
C ILE A 513 10.32 -3.49 -31.19
N THR A 514 9.44 -2.61 -31.69
CA THR A 514 9.82 -1.51 -32.59
C THR A 514 9.27 -0.19 -32.07
N LEU A 515 10.13 0.81 -32.02
CA LEU A 515 9.80 2.17 -31.60
C LEU A 515 9.68 3.09 -32.81
N ASN A 516 8.55 3.77 -32.91
CA ASN A 516 8.12 4.46 -34.11
C ASN A 516 7.82 5.93 -33.82
N LEU A 517 8.26 6.83 -34.71
CA LEU A 517 7.69 8.18 -34.82
C LEU A 517 6.79 8.27 -36.04
N LEU A 518 5.66 8.95 -35.86
CA LEU A 518 4.65 9.15 -36.88
C LEU A 518 4.70 10.57 -37.43
N CYS A 519 4.55 10.69 -38.75
CA CYS A 519 4.23 11.93 -39.42
C CYS A 519 2.75 11.97 -39.75
N GLY A 520 2.04 12.89 -39.09
CA GLY A 520 0.90 13.56 -39.68
C GLY A 520 -0.29 12.70 -40.09
N ASP A 521 -1.25 13.34 -40.74
CA ASP A 521 -2.38 12.63 -41.33
C ASP A 521 -1.94 11.89 -42.60
N SER A 522 -2.46 10.67 -42.74
CA SER A 522 -2.35 9.77 -43.88
C SER A 522 -2.65 10.41 -45.26
N ALA A 523 -3.32 11.57 -45.29
CA ALA A 523 -3.59 12.35 -46.48
C ALA A 523 -2.37 13.14 -47.04
N GLY A 524 -1.21 13.14 -46.37
CA GLY A 524 0.01 13.79 -46.89
C GLY A 524 0.09 15.31 -46.71
N ALA A 525 -0.76 15.88 -45.85
CA ALA A 525 -0.81 17.31 -45.57
C ALA A 525 0.49 17.89 -44.95
N ASP A 526 1.40 17.01 -44.49
CA ASP A 526 2.70 17.36 -43.91
C ASP A 526 3.89 17.13 -44.85
N ASN A 527 3.66 16.65 -46.09
CA ASN A 527 4.73 16.44 -47.07
C ASN A 527 5.48 17.76 -47.36
N GLY A 528 6.80 17.72 -47.33
CA GLY A 528 7.67 18.89 -47.51
C GLY A 528 7.75 19.85 -46.31
N LYS A 529 7.04 19.60 -45.20
CA LYS A 529 7.15 20.37 -43.95
C LYS A 529 8.11 19.66 -42.98
N THR A 530 8.82 20.41 -42.16
CA THR A 530 9.85 19.87 -41.27
C THR A 530 9.44 19.99 -39.80
N PHE A 531 9.58 18.90 -39.05
CA PHE A 531 9.57 18.92 -37.59
C PHE A 531 10.93 18.43 -37.06
N TYR A 532 11.21 18.66 -35.78
CA TYR A 532 12.50 18.34 -35.17
C TYR A 532 12.35 17.39 -33.99
N VAL A 533 13.38 16.59 -33.74
CA VAL A 533 13.50 15.71 -32.57
C VAL A 533 14.87 15.95 -31.93
N ASP A 534 14.92 16.38 -30.67
CA ASP A 534 16.18 16.69 -29.97
C ASP A 534 16.71 15.49 -29.18
N ARG A 535 15.80 14.71 -28.59
CA ARG A 535 16.13 13.60 -27.69
C ARG A 535 15.05 12.52 -27.71
N GLU A 536 15.47 11.27 -27.51
CA GLU A 536 14.58 10.13 -27.28
C GLU A 536 14.98 9.39 -26.00
N ILE A 537 13.99 8.94 -25.23
CA ILE A 537 14.20 8.22 -23.96
C ILE A 537 13.41 6.91 -24.00
N VAL A 538 14.10 5.82 -23.67
CA VAL A 538 13.48 4.50 -23.46
C VAL A 538 13.90 3.94 -22.12
N HIS A 539 12.90 3.54 -21.35
CA HIS A 539 13.07 2.92 -20.04
C HIS A 539 12.15 1.69 -19.92
N VAL A 540 12.64 0.64 -19.28
CA VAL A 540 11.81 -0.51 -18.88
C VAL A 540 11.50 -0.38 -17.40
N SER A 541 10.21 -0.31 -17.12
CA SER A 541 9.66 0.11 -15.85
C SER A 541 8.77 -0.95 -15.21
N THR A 542 8.70 -0.93 -13.89
CA THR A 542 7.80 -1.77 -13.08
C THR A 542 6.51 -1.03 -12.74
N VAL A 543 5.88 -0.41 -13.74
CA VAL A 543 4.61 0.33 -13.58
C VAL A 543 3.47 -0.61 -13.21
N PRO A 544 2.66 -0.17 -12.26
CA PRO A 544 2.98 -0.32 -10.86
C PRO A 544 2.64 -1.76 -10.44
N GLY A 545 2.68 -2.08 -9.14
CA GLY A 545 1.80 -3.14 -8.61
C GLY A 545 0.29 -2.78 -8.70
N GLU A 546 -0.10 -1.91 -9.65
CA GLU A 546 -1.41 -1.26 -9.75
C GLU A 546 -1.89 -1.06 -11.20
N LEU A 547 -2.37 -2.15 -11.80
CA LEU A 547 -3.75 -2.15 -12.33
C LEU A 547 -4.72 -2.55 -11.21
N ASP A 548 -4.48 -2.01 -10.03
CA ASP A 548 -5.08 -2.30 -8.73
C ASP A 548 -5.31 -0.93 -8.05
N PRO A 549 -6.53 -0.57 -7.65
CA PRO A 549 -6.80 0.77 -7.07
C PRO A 549 -6.43 0.93 -5.58
N LEU A 550 -5.48 0.17 -5.04
CA LEU A 550 -5.35 -0.10 -3.60
C LEU A 550 -4.08 0.45 -2.92
N VAL A 551 -3.90 1.77 -2.96
CA VAL A 551 -3.40 2.52 -1.79
C VAL A 551 -4.39 3.61 -1.38
N THR A 552 -5.61 3.15 -1.08
CA THR A 552 -6.44 3.73 -0.02
C THR A 552 -6.95 2.60 0.86
N ASN A 553 -7.09 2.89 2.16
CA ASN A 553 -7.55 1.97 3.20
C ASN A 553 -8.74 1.10 2.78
N GLY A 554 -8.85 -0.10 3.37
CA GLY A 554 -9.96 -1.02 3.14
C GLY A 554 -11.32 -0.37 3.35
N GLY A 555 -11.94 0.06 2.25
CA GLY A 555 -13.32 0.53 2.20
C GLY A 555 -14.27 -0.65 2.24
N PHE A 556 -15.25 -0.60 3.12
CA PHE A 556 -16.26 -1.65 3.24
C PHE A 556 -17.18 -1.67 2.00
N VAL A 557 -17.84 -2.81 1.81
CA VAL A 557 -18.77 -3.13 0.69
C VAL A 557 -19.94 -2.13 0.54
N THR A 558 -20.13 -1.21 1.48
CA THR A 558 -21.18 -0.19 1.48
C THR A 558 -20.98 0.94 0.47
N ASP A 559 -19.75 1.21 0.01
CA ASP A 559 -19.48 2.36 -0.88
C ASP A 559 -19.85 2.09 -2.36
N LEU A 560 -20.18 0.84 -2.73
CA LEU A 560 -20.46 0.41 -4.11
C LEU A 560 -21.74 1.00 -4.73
N PHE A 561 -22.63 1.59 -3.94
CA PHE A 561 -23.92 2.11 -4.38
C PHE A 561 -23.99 3.63 -4.15
N ASN A 562 -23.13 4.35 -4.87
CA ASN A 562 -23.09 5.80 -4.90
C ASN A 562 -23.15 6.32 -6.36
N SER A 563 -23.56 7.57 -6.56
CA SER A 563 -23.77 8.16 -7.89
C SER A 563 -22.49 8.39 -8.73
N ARG A 564 -21.29 8.16 -8.17
CA ARG A 564 -20.00 8.23 -8.88
C ARG A 564 -19.60 6.89 -9.49
N ASP A 565 -20.03 5.78 -8.91
CA ASP A 565 -19.70 4.42 -9.37
C ASP A 565 -20.84 3.74 -10.15
N THR A 566 -22.01 4.39 -10.27
CA THR A 566 -23.18 3.90 -11.02
C THR A 566 -23.60 4.85 -12.15
N GLY A 567 -24.14 4.32 -13.25
CA GLY A 567 -24.56 5.14 -14.39
C GLY A 567 -25.56 4.48 -15.34
N ILE A 568 -25.91 5.20 -16.42
CA ILE A 568 -26.76 4.73 -17.52
C ILE A 568 -25.84 4.51 -18.74
N PRO A 569 -25.90 3.35 -19.44
CA PRO A 569 -25.03 3.10 -20.59
C PRO A 569 -25.27 4.07 -21.76
N THR A 570 -24.23 4.37 -22.53
CA THR A 570 -24.32 5.22 -23.73
C THR A 570 -25.39 4.70 -24.70
N GLY A 571 -26.28 5.59 -25.15
CA GLY A 571 -27.44 5.24 -26.00
C GLY A 571 -28.72 4.87 -25.24
N TYR A 572 -28.70 4.88 -23.90
CA TYR A 572 -29.87 4.72 -23.04
C TYR A 572 -30.18 6.03 -22.30
N THR A 573 -31.43 6.20 -21.89
CA THR A 573 -31.97 7.41 -21.26
C THR A 573 -32.73 7.07 -19.98
N GLY A 574 -33.03 8.08 -19.17
CA GLY A 574 -33.79 7.98 -17.91
C GLY A 574 -33.08 8.70 -16.76
N THR A 575 -33.73 8.71 -15.60
CA THR A 575 -33.17 9.23 -14.34
C THR A 575 -32.77 8.07 -13.45
N LEU A 576 -31.48 7.95 -13.14
CA LEU A 576 -30.94 6.97 -12.20
C LEU A 576 -30.90 7.58 -10.79
N THR A 577 -31.49 6.88 -9.83
CA THR A 577 -31.40 7.20 -8.40
C THR A 577 -30.79 6.01 -7.66
N VAL A 578 -29.84 6.29 -6.78
CA VAL A 578 -29.20 5.30 -5.91
C VAL A 578 -29.23 5.81 -4.48
N THR A 579 -29.74 5.02 -3.54
CA THR A 579 -29.93 5.43 -2.14
C THR A 579 -29.64 4.25 -1.23
N GLY A 580 -28.43 4.23 -0.65
CA GLY A 580 -27.88 3.02 -0.04
C GLY A 580 -27.88 1.86 -1.04
N ASN A 581 -28.21 0.66 -0.58
CA ASN A 581 -28.20 -0.56 -1.39
C ASN A 581 -29.39 -0.67 -2.39
N ASN A 582 -30.06 0.42 -2.75
CA ASN A 582 -31.22 0.42 -3.64
C ASN A 582 -30.90 1.20 -4.92
N VAL A 583 -31.24 0.62 -6.07
CA VAL A 583 -30.99 1.17 -7.42
C VAL A 583 -32.31 1.26 -8.18
N SER A 584 -32.67 2.45 -8.66
CA SER A 584 -33.88 2.66 -9.46
C SER A 584 -33.65 3.52 -10.70
N ILE A 585 -34.32 3.18 -11.80
CA ILE A 585 -34.46 4.03 -12.98
C ILE A 585 -35.93 4.37 -13.22
N ALA A 586 -36.19 5.62 -13.60
CA ALA A 586 -37.49 6.09 -14.07
C ALA A 586 -37.37 6.94 -15.34
N GLY A 587 -38.40 6.93 -16.19
CA GLY A 587 -38.52 7.84 -17.33
C GLY A 587 -37.60 7.53 -18.52
N ALA A 588 -37.20 6.27 -18.72
CA ALA A 588 -36.43 5.90 -19.90
C ALA A 588 -37.28 6.05 -21.18
N THR A 589 -36.76 6.78 -22.17
CA THR A 589 -37.41 6.97 -23.49
C THR A 589 -36.95 5.97 -24.55
N ALA A 590 -35.90 5.20 -24.26
CA ALA A 590 -35.47 4.07 -25.08
C ALA A 590 -36.41 2.86 -24.89
N THR A 591 -36.35 1.88 -25.81
CA THR A 591 -37.21 0.68 -25.82
C THR A 591 -37.06 -0.25 -24.61
N LEU A 592 -36.12 0.03 -23.70
CA LEU A 592 -35.89 -0.64 -22.42
C LEU A 592 -34.91 0.18 -21.55
N ALA A 593 -35.14 0.22 -20.23
CA ALA A 593 -34.29 0.89 -19.26
C ALA A 593 -33.00 0.11 -18.93
N ARG A 594 -31.89 0.80 -18.64
CA ARG A 594 -30.62 0.19 -18.21
C ARG A 594 -29.82 0.99 -17.20
N ALA A 595 -29.33 0.31 -16.17
CA ALA A 595 -28.36 0.81 -15.19
C ALA A 595 -27.08 -0.04 -15.22
N TYR A 596 -25.96 0.52 -14.83
CA TYR A 596 -24.76 -0.25 -14.45
C TYR A 596 -24.15 0.30 -13.17
N GLY A 597 -23.35 -0.53 -12.50
CA GLY A 597 -22.45 -0.12 -11.43
C GLY A 597 -21.09 -0.78 -11.58
N ASN A 598 -20.04 0.01 -11.41
CA ASN A 598 -18.66 -0.44 -11.55
C ASN A 598 -18.22 -1.25 -10.32
N LEU A 599 -17.51 -2.34 -10.60
CA LEU A 599 -16.98 -3.27 -9.63
C LEU A 599 -15.47 -3.27 -9.69
N ARG A 600 -14.82 -3.01 -8.54
CA ARG A 600 -13.41 -3.30 -8.33
C ARG A 600 -13.33 -4.74 -7.82
N THR A 601 -12.54 -5.56 -8.48
CA THR A 601 -12.41 -7.01 -8.21
C THR A 601 -10.95 -7.42 -8.26
N VAL A 602 -10.62 -8.60 -7.75
CA VAL A 602 -9.30 -9.22 -7.91
C VAL A 602 -9.39 -10.32 -8.97
N PRO A 603 -8.56 -10.32 -10.03
CA PRO A 603 -8.55 -11.38 -11.04
C PRO A 603 -8.40 -12.78 -10.41
N GLY A 604 -9.14 -13.74 -10.94
CA GLY A 604 -9.17 -15.12 -10.45
C GLY A 604 -10.02 -15.34 -9.19
N ARG A 605 -10.44 -14.29 -8.48
CA ARG A 605 -11.35 -14.42 -7.33
C ARG A 605 -12.81 -14.42 -7.79
N THR A 606 -13.68 -15.07 -7.02
CA THR A 606 -15.11 -15.18 -7.32
C THR A 606 -15.89 -14.12 -6.55
N TYR A 607 -16.92 -13.55 -7.16
CA TYR A 607 -17.77 -12.51 -6.58
C TYR A 607 -19.24 -12.87 -6.76
N ARG A 608 -20.07 -12.57 -5.75
CA ARG A 608 -21.51 -12.80 -5.72
C ARG A 608 -22.22 -11.47 -5.54
N ILE A 609 -23.02 -11.12 -6.53
CA ILE A 609 -23.97 -10.01 -6.48
C ILE A 609 -25.30 -10.60 -6.04
N ALA A 610 -25.87 -10.16 -4.93
CA ALA A 610 -27.18 -10.60 -4.43
C ALA A 610 -28.14 -9.41 -4.30
N TRP A 611 -29.45 -9.66 -4.34
CA TRP A 611 -30.49 -8.62 -4.36
C TRP A 611 -31.78 -9.04 -3.65
N GLY A 612 -32.56 -8.04 -3.26
CA GLY A 612 -33.88 -8.15 -2.64
C GLY A 612 -35.06 -7.78 -3.54
N THR A 613 -36.26 -8.07 -3.04
CA THR A 613 -37.58 -7.94 -3.68
C THR A 613 -38.19 -6.53 -3.47
N ARG A 614 -39.04 -5.93 -4.34
CA ARG A 614 -39.33 -6.05 -5.79
C ARG A 614 -40.44 -5.03 -6.14
N THR A 615 -40.17 -4.01 -6.96
CA THR A 615 -41.25 -3.28 -7.69
C THR A 615 -40.84 -3.04 -9.13
N VAL A 616 -41.50 -3.72 -10.06
CA VAL A 616 -41.43 -3.45 -11.49
C VAL A 616 -42.84 -3.12 -11.96
N THR A 617 -43.11 -1.85 -12.19
CA THR A 617 -44.36 -1.40 -12.82
C THR A 617 -44.27 -1.77 -14.31
N GLY A 618 -45.04 -2.75 -14.78
CA GLY A 618 -45.05 -3.12 -16.21
C GLY A 618 -44.35 -4.44 -16.59
N ALA A 619 -44.41 -5.46 -15.73
CA ALA A 619 -44.11 -6.88 -16.02
C ALA A 619 -42.64 -7.35 -15.97
N ALA A 620 -42.49 -8.67 -15.85
CA ALA A 620 -41.23 -9.35 -15.59
C ALA A 620 -40.24 -9.25 -16.76
N GLY A 621 -38.95 -9.09 -16.46
CA GLY A 621 -37.91 -9.02 -17.49
C GLY A 621 -36.56 -8.45 -17.06
N VAL A 622 -36.46 -7.89 -15.85
CA VAL A 622 -35.17 -7.37 -15.36
C VAL A 622 -34.12 -8.50 -15.36
N THR A 623 -33.03 -8.25 -16.08
CA THR A 623 -31.91 -9.17 -16.26
C THR A 623 -30.65 -8.48 -15.78
N MET A 624 -29.87 -9.17 -14.94
CA MET A 624 -28.59 -8.68 -14.47
C MET A 624 -27.44 -9.45 -15.12
N PHE A 625 -26.41 -8.73 -15.53
CA PHE A 625 -25.20 -9.25 -16.12
C PHE A 625 -24.00 -8.86 -15.28
N ALA A 626 -23.03 -9.76 -15.11
CA ALA A 626 -21.65 -9.41 -14.78
C ALA A 626 -20.88 -9.27 -16.10
N ARG A 627 -20.23 -8.12 -16.32
CA ARG A 627 -19.51 -7.77 -17.56
C ARG A 627 -18.17 -7.10 -17.25
N GLY A 628 -17.43 -6.73 -18.30
CA GLY A 628 -16.26 -5.87 -18.18
C GLY A 628 -16.57 -4.46 -17.64
N PRO A 629 -15.58 -3.54 -17.65
CA PRO A 629 -15.74 -2.20 -17.07
C PRO A 629 -16.84 -1.36 -17.75
N ASN A 630 -17.43 -0.44 -16.98
CA ASN A 630 -18.36 0.61 -17.46
C ASN A 630 -19.61 0.10 -18.22
N GLY A 631 -20.15 -1.06 -17.83
CA GLY A 631 -21.30 -1.69 -18.50
C GLY A 631 -20.99 -2.36 -19.85
N GLY A 632 -19.73 -2.28 -20.32
CA GLY A 632 -19.26 -2.78 -21.61
C GLY A 632 -18.61 -4.18 -21.56
N GLY A 633 -18.07 -4.60 -22.70
CA GLY A 633 -17.31 -5.85 -22.84
C GLY A 633 -18.14 -7.15 -22.85
N THR A 634 -17.47 -8.29 -22.75
CA THR A 634 -18.10 -9.62 -22.80
C THR A 634 -18.99 -9.85 -21.57
N VAL A 635 -20.11 -10.56 -21.75
CA VAL A 635 -20.93 -11.04 -20.63
C VAL A 635 -20.26 -12.26 -20.00
N ILE A 636 -20.00 -12.20 -18.69
CA ILE A 636 -19.29 -13.24 -17.93
C ILE A 636 -20.30 -14.15 -17.21
N ALA A 637 -21.37 -13.57 -16.67
CA ALA A 637 -22.47 -14.30 -16.05
C ALA A 637 -23.78 -13.52 -16.19
N THR A 638 -24.92 -14.21 -16.20
CA THR A 638 -26.26 -13.62 -16.36
C THR A 638 -27.26 -14.23 -15.40
N ALA A 639 -28.13 -13.40 -14.81
CA ALA A 639 -29.34 -13.81 -14.12
C ALA A 639 -30.56 -13.12 -14.76
N SER A 640 -31.46 -13.89 -15.36
CA SER A 640 -32.66 -13.40 -16.04
C SER A 640 -33.91 -13.55 -15.16
N GLY A 641 -34.89 -12.66 -15.31
CA GLY A 641 -36.17 -12.81 -14.62
C GLY A 641 -36.12 -12.43 -13.13
N ILE A 642 -35.40 -11.35 -12.80
CA ILE A 642 -35.24 -10.82 -11.43
C ILE A 642 -36.60 -10.30 -10.93
N THR A 643 -37.35 -11.22 -10.32
CA THR A 643 -38.72 -11.05 -9.84
C THR A 643 -38.85 -11.31 -8.33
N SER A 644 -37.81 -11.87 -7.72
CA SER A 644 -37.69 -12.20 -6.30
C SER A 644 -36.21 -12.14 -5.87
N ASN A 645 -35.95 -12.35 -4.58
CA ASN A 645 -34.60 -12.43 -4.02
C ASN A 645 -33.74 -13.44 -4.79
N GLY A 646 -32.48 -13.10 -5.06
CA GLY A 646 -31.59 -13.98 -5.81
C GLY A 646 -30.14 -13.54 -5.76
N SER A 647 -29.28 -14.25 -6.49
CA SER A 647 -27.88 -13.88 -6.64
C SER A 647 -27.25 -14.40 -7.93
N LEU A 648 -26.28 -13.64 -8.44
CA LEU A 648 -25.43 -13.94 -9.58
C LEU A 648 -23.99 -14.06 -9.11
N THR A 649 -23.30 -15.12 -9.51
CA THR A 649 -21.89 -15.36 -9.17
C THR A 649 -21.03 -15.36 -10.42
N PHE A 650 -19.86 -14.72 -10.38
CA PHE A 650 -18.90 -14.69 -11.48
C PHE A 650 -17.47 -14.76 -10.94
N THR A 651 -16.56 -15.39 -11.68
CA THR A 651 -15.11 -15.27 -11.42
C THR A 651 -14.58 -14.09 -12.20
N ALA A 652 -13.89 -13.19 -11.49
CA ALA A 652 -13.32 -11.98 -12.07
C ALA A 652 -12.18 -12.34 -13.04
N THR A 653 -12.30 -11.90 -14.30
CA THR A 653 -11.26 -12.13 -15.33
C THR A 653 -10.22 -11.00 -15.36
N SER A 654 -10.56 -9.83 -14.83
CA SER A 654 -9.68 -8.66 -14.66
C SER A 654 -9.93 -7.96 -13.31
N SER A 655 -9.24 -6.83 -13.05
CA SER A 655 -9.45 -6.05 -11.83
C SER A 655 -10.67 -5.11 -11.88
N SER A 656 -11.31 -4.98 -13.05
CA SER A 656 -12.47 -4.11 -13.25
C SER A 656 -13.59 -4.82 -13.99
N HIS A 657 -14.77 -4.82 -13.38
CA HIS A 657 -16.00 -5.36 -13.93
C HIS A 657 -17.12 -4.34 -13.75
N SER A 658 -18.31 -4.69 -14.21
CA SER A 658 -19.54 -4.02 -13.83
C SER A 658 -20.66 -5.03 -13.65
N TRP A 659 -21.61 -4.71 -12.78
CA TRP A 659 -22.95 -5.25 -12.93
C TRP A 659 -23.75 -4.35 -13.87
N MET A 660 -24.61 -4.92 -14.69
CA MET A 660 -25.55 -4.19 -15.54
C MET A 660 -26.96 -4.75 -15.32
N LEU A 661 -27.90 -3.88 -14.96
CA LEU A 661 -29.33 -4.18 -14.92
C LEU A 661 -29.98 -3.71 -16.22
N SER A 662 -30.77 -4.56 -16.85
CA SER A 662 -31.56 -4.24 -18.04
C SER A 662 -33.00 -4.63 -17.83
N GLY A 663 -33.93 -3.70 -18.05
CA GLY A 663 -35.35 -4.01 -18.15
C GLY A 663 -35.64 -4.93 -19.33
N GLY A 664 -36.83 -5.54 -19.30
CA GLY A 664 -37.39 -6.24 -20.46
C GLY A 664 -37.80 -5.25 -21.56
N SER A 665 -38.24 -5.76 -22.71
CA SER A 665 -38.79 -4.93 -23.79
C SER A 665 -39.96 -4.08 -23.30
N ASN A 666 -39.92 -2.79 -23.60
CA ASN A 666 -40.89 -1.77 -23.19
C ASN A 666 -40.95 -1.47 -21.67
N VAL A 667 -39.98 -1.94 -20.87
CA VAL A 667 -39.85 -1.54 -19.46
C VAL A 667 -39.07 -0.24 -19.37
N THR A 668 -39.76 0.87 -19.06
CA THR A 668 -39.14 2.20 -18.92
C THR A 668 -38.59 2.48 -17.51
N ASP A 669 -39.14 1.79 -16.51
CA ASP A 669 -38.92 2.06 -15.09
C ASP A 669 -38.69 0.74 -14.32
N PHE A 670 -37.74 0.70 -13.39
CA PHE A 670 -37.58 -0.43 -12.46
C PHE A 670 -36.82 -0.02 -11.18
N THR A 671 -37.06 -0.76 -10.09
CA THR A 671 -36.28 -0.65 -8.84
C THR A 671 -35.81 -2.03 -8.36
N VAL A 672 -34.52 -2.14 -8.04
CA VAL A 672 -33.90 -3.31 -7.39
C VAL A 672 -33.37 -2.88 -6.03
N ASN A 673 -33.85 -3.52 -4.97
CA ASN A 673 -33.54 -3.18 -3.59
C ASN A 673 -32.50 -4.13 -2.99
N SER A 674 -31.86 -3.70 -1.91
CA SER A 674 -30.93 -4.52 -1.11
C SER A 674 -29.86 -5.23 -1.95
N MET A 675 -29.37 -4.56 -3.01
CA MET A 675 -28.24 -5.03 -3.79
C MET A 675 -26.99 -5.07 -2.92
N THR A 676 -26.25 -6.16 -3.02
CA THR A 676 -24.99 -6.38 -2.28
C THR A 676 -24.00 -7.06 -3.21
N VAL A 677 -22.72 -6.72 -3.09
CA VAL A 677 -21.65 -7.34 -3.86
C VAL A 677 -20.64 -7.86 -2.86
N THR A 678 -20.46 -9.18 -2.83
CA THR A 678 -19.57 -9.82 -1.87
C THR A 678 -18.52 -10.64 -2.61
N GLU A 679 -17.28 -10.56 -2.16
CA GLU A 679 -16.29 -11.53 -2.59
C GLU A 679 -16.66 -12.92 -2.05
N VAL A 680 -16.83 -13.86 -2.97
CA VAL A 680 -16.95 -15.28 -2.66
C VAL A 680 -15.53 -15.81 -2.54
N TYR A 681 -15.02 -15.76 -1.31
CA TYR A 681 -13.91 -16.60 -0.92
C TYR A 681 -14.35 -18.05 -1.08
N SER A 682 -13.89 -18.71 -2.16
CA SER A 682 -13.90 -20.17 -2.24
C SER A 682 -12.99 -20.67 -1.11
N GLY A 683 -13.62 -21.15 -0.02
CA GLY A 683 -13.04 -21.09 1.32
C GLY A 683 -11.65 -21.72 1.45
N ILE A 684 -10.65 -20.85 1.67
CA ILE A 684 -9.39 -21.19 2.33
C ILE A 684 -9.00 -19.98 3.19
N ILE A 685 -9.48 -19.91 4.45
CA ILE A 685 -8.52 -19.56 5.50
C ILE A 685 -7.40 -20.61 5.36
N PRO A 686 -6.11 -20.25 5.23
CA PRO A 686 -5.03 -21.23 5.15
C PRO A 686 -5.12 -22.12 6.38
N ALA A 687 -5.67 -23.33 6.19
CA ALA A 687 -6.40 -24.03 7.24
C ALA A 687 -5.57 -24.04 8.51
N LEU A 688 -6.00 -23.29 9.54
CA LEU A 688 -5.17 -23.09 10.72
C LEU A 688 -5.03 -24.46 11.39
N ARG A 689 -3.86 -25.07 11.21
CA ARG A 689 -3.61 -26.44 11.64
C ARG A 689 -3.28 -26.41 13.11
N GLY A 690 -4.13 -27.02 13.92
CA GLY A 690 -3.78 -27.39 15.27
C GLY A 690 -2.67 -28.44 15.19
N HIS A 691 -1.42 -28.00 15.25
CA HIS A 691 -0.29 -28.91 15.39
C HIS A 691 -0.53 -29.74 16.65
N LEU A 692 -0.64 -31.06 16.50
CA LEU A 692 -1.07 -31.94 17.60
C LEU A 692 -0.12 -31.89 18.81
N VAL A 693 1.14 -31.51 18.59
CA VAL A 693 2.16 -31.26 19.63
C VAL A 693 1.92 -29.99 20.46
N TYR A 694 1.02 -29.09 20.02
CA TYR A 694 0.59 -27.90 20.77
C TYR A 694 -0.80 -28.07 21.41
N ALA A 695 -1.37 -29.27 21.35
CA ALA A 695 -2.56 -29.60 22.10
C ALA A 695 -2.26 -29.53 23.62
N ARG A 696 -3.24 -29.04 24.37
CA ARG A 696 -3.26 -29.10 25.83
C ARG A 696 -4.43 -29.95 26.32
N ASN A 697 -4.31 -30.46 27.53
CA ASN A 697 -5.42 -31.08 28.24
C ASN A 697 -6.46 -30.02 28.64
N SER A 698 -7.64 -30.44 29.10
CA SER A 698 -8.69 -29.53 29.57
C SER A 698 -8.32 -28.72 30.82
N ASP A 699 -7.27 -29.13 31.55
CA ASP A 699 -6.66 -28.39 32.67
C ASP A 699 -5.49 -27.49 32.22
N PHE A 700 -5.35 -27.26 30.90
CA PHE A 700 -4.31 -26.48 30.25
C PHE A 700 -2.87 -27.03 30.38
N THR A 701 -2.67 -28.19 31.03
CA THR A 701 -1.36 -28.86 31.02
C THR A 701 -1.01 -29.35 29.60
N PRO A 702 0.27 -29.38 29.18
CA PRO A 702 0.67 -29.94 27.90
C PRO A 702 0.19 -31.40 27.73
N VAL A 703 -0.17 -31.79 26.50
CA VAL A 703 -0.37 -33.21 26.19
C VAL A 703 1.01 -33.87 26.04
N ASP A 704 1.22 -35.00 26.72
CA ASP A 704 2.47 -35.76 26.69
C ASP A 704 2.29 -37.13 25.99
N THR A 705 3.34 -37.96 25.98
CA THR A 705 3.32 -39.29 25.36
C THR A 705 2.77 -40.39 26.28
N THR A 706 2.60 -40.12 27.57
CA THR A 706 2.13 -41.07 28.59
C THR A 706 0.60 -41.12 28.68
N GLY A 707 -0.06 -39.95 28.61
CA GLY A 707 -1.51 -39.83 28.78
C GLY A 707 -1.99 -40.03 30.22
N GLY A 708 -3.30 -39.92 30.44
CA GLY A 708 -3.92 -40.08 31.75
C GLY A 708 -5.45 -40.03 31.68
N ALA A 709 -6.11 -40.15 32.83
CA ALA A 709 -7.59 -40.11 32.88
C ALA A 709 -8.14 -38.78 32.34
N GLY A 710 -9.05 -38.85 31.38
CA GLY A 710 -9.65 -37.72 30.64
C GLY A 710 -8.74 -37.11 29.56
N LYS A 711 -7.50 -37.59 29.40
CA LYS A 711 -6.44 -36.91 28.65
C LYS A 711 -6.00 -37.71 27.41
N TYR A 712 -5.80 -37.01 26.30
CA TYR A 712 -5.15 -37.59 25.13
C TYR A 712 -3.67 -37.85 25.44
N LYS A 713 -3.03 -38.70 24.64
CA LYS A 713 -1.56 -38.77 24.51
C LYS A 713 -1.14 -38.50 23.08
N ILE A 714 0.06 -37.93 22.90
CA ILE A 714 0.72 -37.87 21.60
C ILE A 714 1.19 -39.28 21.25
N PHE A 715 0.62 -39.85 20.19
CA PHE A 715 1.07 -41.09 19.59
C PHE A 715 1.78 -40.78 18.27
N ALA A 716 3.07 -41.11 18.18
CA ALA A 716 3.88 -40.84 17.00
C ALA A 716 4.55 -42.13 16.51
N THR A 717 4.41 -42.40 15.22
CA THR A 717 5.23 -43.40 14.51
C THR A 717 6.20 -42.62 13.61
N LEU A 718 7.50 -42.76 13.88
CA LEU A 718 8.53 -41.98 13.20
C LEU A 718 8.50 -42.24 11.69
N GLY A 719 8.52 -41.16 10.91
CA GLY A 719 8.48 -41.20 9.44
C GLY A 719 7.10 -41.44 8.82
N THR A 720 6.03 -41.65 9.60
CA THR A 720 4.68 -41.89 9.04
C THR A 720 3.61 -40.93 9.55
N SER A 721 3.33 -40.89 10.86
CA SER A 721 2.17 -40.16 11.41
C SER A 721 2.33 -39.75 12.86
N ILE A 722 1.76 -38.60 13.20
CA ILE A 722 1.51 -38.15 14.57
C ILE A 722 -0.02 -38.04 14.74
N SER A 723 -0.55 -38.55 15.84
CA SER A 723 -1.96 -38.47 16.21
C SER A 723 -2.12 -38.19 17.71
N LEU A 724 -3.32 -37.78 18.12
CA LEU A 724 -3.73 -37.80 19.53
C LEU A 724 -4.56 -39.07 19.76
N GLN A 725 -4.08 -39.98 20.60
CA GLN A 725 -4.80 -41.19 20.98
C GLN A 725 -5.46 -41.00 22.36
N GLY A 726 -6.74 -41.34 22.47
CA GLY A 726 -7.46 -41.31 23.75
C GLY A 726 -7.12 -42.50 24.64
N GLU A 727 -7.79 -42.58 25.80
CA GLU A 727 -7.68 -43.75 26.68
C GLU A 727 -8.16 -45.04 26.00
N ASN A 728 -7.67 -46.19 26.48
CA ASN A 728 -8.27 -47.48 26.17
C ASN A 728 -9.60 -47.59 26.92
N ALA A 729 -10.68 -47.93 26.21
CA ALA A 729 -12.02 -47.93 26.76
C ALA A 729 -12.33 -49.16 27.64
N GLN A 730 -11.86 -50.36 27.29
CA GLN A 730 -11.87 -51.57 28.15
C GLN A 730 -13.18 -51.78 28.92
N ALA A 731 -14.26 -52.14 28.22
CA ALA A 731 -15.62 -52.29 28.76
C ALA A 731 -16.21 -51.07 29.53
N ASN A 732 -15.66 -49.87 29.32
CA ASN A 732 -16.17 -48.61 29.87
C ASN A 732 -16.37 -47.57 28.77
N THR A 733 -17.07 -46.48 29.11
CA THR A 733 -17.11 -45.26 28.31
C THR A 733 -15.98 -44.33 28.75
N LYS A 734 -15.14 -43.90 27.81
CA LYS A 734 -14.09 -42.90 28.02
C LYS A 734 -14.42 -41.63 27.27
N THR A 735 -14.23 -40.50 27.93
CA THR A 735 -14.35 -39.15 27.36
C THR A 735 -13.00 -38.48 27.47
N THR A 736 -12.41 -38.12 26.33
CA THR A 736 -11.05 -37.57 26.26
C THR A 736 -11.10 -36.19 25.61
N THR A 737 -10.43 -35.20 26.21
CA THR A 737 -10.46 -33.81 25.73
C THR A 737 -9.07 -33.26 25.40
N ALA A 738 -8.93 -32.64 24.23
CA ALA A 738 -7.77 -31.85 23.84
C ALA A 738 -8.19 -30.42 23.50
N VAL A 739 -7.37 -29.44 23.81
CA VAL A 739 -7.64 -28.02 23.64
C VAL A 739 -6.54 -27.39 22.78
N PHE A 740 -6.97 -26.67 21.75
CA PHE A 740 -6.12 -25.94 20.81
C PHE A 740 -6.45 -24.45 20.91
N ASP A 741 -5.43 -23.60 20.85
CA ASP A 741 -5.66 -22.17 20.66
C ASP A 741 -5.31 -21.76 19.23
N PHE A 742 -6.16 -20.94 18.65
CA PHE A 742 -5.98 -20.31 17.35
C PHE A 742 -6.12 -18.80 17.51
N THR A 743 -5.41 -18.04 16.70
CA THR A 743 -5.66 -16.60 16.56
C THR A 743 -6.25 -16.37 15.18
N LEU A 744 -7.40 -15.69 15.11
CA LEU A 744 -8.00 -15.34 13.82
C LEU A 744 -7.05 -14.38 13.08
N PRO A 745 -6.72 -14.64 11.80
CA PRO A 745 -5.75 -13.83 11.07
C PRO A 745 -6.26 -12.40 10.86
N SER A 746 -5.37 -11.47 10.54
CA SER A 746 -5.74 -10.10 10.12
C SER A 746 -6.65 -10.07 8.87
N THR A 747 -6.71 -11.17 8.13
CA THR A 747 -7.59 -11.38 6.96
C THR A 747 -8.97 -11.94 7.31
N TYR A 748 -9.25 -12.24 8.58
CA TYR A 748 -10.56 -12.71 9.01
C TYR A 748 -11.58 -11.55 8.98
N ILE A 749 -12.78 -11.80 8.43
CA ILE A 749 -13.84 -10.79 8.32
C ILE A 749 -14.74 -10.87 9.56
N PRO A 750 -14.87 -9.79 10.36
CA PRO A 750 -15.74 -9.78 11.53
C PRO A 750 -17.16 -10.27 11.23
N GLY A 751 -17.76 -11.02 12.17
CA GLY A 751 -19.11 -11.55 12.02
C GLY A 751 -19.26 -12.84 11.18
N ARG A 752 -18.19 -13.45 10.66
CA ARG A 752 -18.25 -14.66 9.82
C ARG A 752 -18.12 -15.97 10.61
N ASP A 753 -19.07 -16.87 10.43
CA ASP A 753 -18.97 -18.24 10.94
C ASP A 753 -17.69 -18.92 10.45
N ILE A 754 -17.09 -19.72 11.32
CA ILE A 754 -15.91 -20.55 11.02
C ILE A 754 -16.28 -22.02 11.09
N THR A 755 -15.56 -22.86 10.37
CA THR A 755 -15.71 -24.32 10.43
C THR A 755 -14.49 -24.96 11.09
N VAL A 756 -14.70 -25.67 12.19
CA VAL A 756 -13.70 -26.56 12.77
C VAL A 756 -13.85 -27.92 12.11
N THR A 757 -12.84 -28.35 11.35
CA THR A 757 -12.78 -29.70 10.78
C THR A 757 -11.80 -30.56 11.55
N ILE A 758 -12.29 -31.68 12.09
CA ILE A 758 -11.51 -32.67 12.84
C ILE A 758 -11.40 -33.93 11.99
N ASN A 759 -10.18 -34.37 11.67
CA ASN A 759 -9.99 -35.71 11.12
C ASN A 759 -9.86 -36.72 12.27
N ALA A 760 -10.76 -37.70 12.35
CA ALA A 760 -10.81 -38.64 13.46
C ALA A 760 -11.15 -40.07 13.02
N ASN A 761 -10.78 -41.03 13.87
CA ASN A 761 -11.21 -42.44 13.80
C ASN A 761 -11.23 -43.08 15.18
N THR A 762 -11.61 -44.35 15.23
CA THR A 762 -11.34 -45.25 16.36
C THR A 762 -10.22 -46.22 16.01
N THR A 763 -9.46 -46.70 16.99
CA THR A 763 -8.35 -47.65 16.80
C THR A 763 -8.36 -48.74 17.87
N GLY A 764 -7.69 -49.86 17.59
CA GLY A 764 -7.60 -51.02 18.47
C GLY A 764 -8.68 -52.08 18.22
N THR A 765 -8.76 -53.06 19.12
CA THR A 765 -9.73 -54.16 19.09
C THR A 765 -10.92 -53.86 20.02
N GLY A 766 -12.03 -54.58 19.86
CA GLY A 766 -13.21 -54.50 20.74
C GLY A 766 -14.52 -54.24 20.00
N THR A 767 -15.62 -54.34 20.75
CA THR A 767 -16.96 -54.01 20.24
C THR A 767 -17.28 -52.57 20.58
N ALA A 768 -17.34 -51.72 19.55
CA ALA A 768 -17.58 -50.30 19.72
C ALA A 768 -19.06 -49.99 20.02
N GLY A 769 -19.32 -49.41 21.19
CA GLY A 769 -20.60 -48.80 21.54
C GLY A 769 -20.69 -47.35 21.04
N THR A 770 -20.98 -46.42 21.95
CA THR A 770 -20.95 -44.98 21.67
C THR A 770 -19.55 -44.53 21.19
N ARG A 771 -19.47 -43.94 19.99
CA ARG A 771 -18.22 -43.37 19.44
C ARG A 771 -18.50 -42.04 18.75
N THR A 772 -18.13 -40.93 19.37
CA THR A 772 -18.41 -39.59 18.86
C THR A 772 -17.23 -38.63 18.99
N VAL A 773 -17.26 -37.59 18.16
CA VAL A 773 -16.37 -36.43 18.28
C VAL A 773 -17.20 -35.16 18.24
N VAL A 774 -16.79 -34.14 18.98
CA VAL A 774 -17.38 -32.79 18.94
C VAL A 774 -16.30 -31.74 19.10
N ALA A 775 -16.39 -30.67 18.30
CA ALA A 775 -15.68 -29.43 18.55
C ALA A 775 -16.54 -28.52 19.43
N ARG A 776 -15.90 -27.76 20.32
CA ARG A 776 -16.47 -26.59 21.01
C ARG A 776 -15.57 -25.41 20.75
N VAL A 777 -16.13 -24.22 20.58
CA VAL A 777 -15.37 -23.01 20.27
C VAL A 777 -15.72 -21.91 21.25
N TYR A 778 -14.70 -21.39 21.92
CA TYR A 778 -14.81 -20.29 22.86
C TYR A 778 -13.96 -19.12 22.38
N ARG A 779 -14.54 -17.92 22.31
CA ARG A 779 -13.80 -16.67 22.11
C ARG A 779 -13.17 -16.26 23.43
N ILE A 780 -11.87 -15.98 23.43
CA ILE A 780 -11.19 -15.34 24.57
C ILE A 780 -11.06 -13.85 24.24
N ALA A 781 -11.76 -13.01 24.99
CA ALA A 781 -11.68 -11.55 24.85
C ALA A 781 -10.37 -11.00 25.41
N SER A 782 -10.08 -9.73 25.13
CA SER A 782 -8.81 -9.05 25.51
C SER A 782 -8.59 -8.90 27.02
N ASP A 783 -9.65 -9.04 27.81
CA ASP A 783 -9.64 -9.09 29.28
C ASP A 783 -9.36 -10.51 29.84
N GLY A 784 -9.24 -11.51 28.97
CA GLY A 784 -9.09 -12.93 29.34
C GLY A 784 -10.41 -13.68 29.55
N THR A 785 -11.56 -13.02 29.40
CA THR A 785 -12.87 -13.66 29.60
C THR A 785 -13.21 -14.60 28.44
N SER A 786 -13.60 -15.83 28.76
CA SER A 786 -14.09 -16.82 27.79
C SER A 786 -15.58 -16.65 27.51
N SER A 787 -15.99 -16.74 26.25
CA SER A 787 -17.40 -16.84 25.86
C SER A 787 -18.04 -18.17 26.29
N ALA A 788 -19.35 -18.29 26.08
CA ALA A 788 -20.02 -19.59 25.95
C ALA A 788 -19.54 -20.36 24.70
N ASP A 789 -19.91 -21.62 24.58
CA ASP A 789 -19.63 -22.43 23.38
C ASP A 789 -20.42 -21.87 22.18
N LEU A 790 -19.71 -21.60 21.09
CA LEU A 790 -20.25 -21.00 19.87
C LEU A 790 -20.57 -22.04 18.80
N VAL A 791 -20.27 -23.33 19.03
CA VAL A 791 -20.62 -24.42 18.10
C VAL A 791 -22.09 -24.78 18.22
N THR A 792 -22.79 -24.76 17.09
CA THR A 792 -24.21 -25.16 16.99
C THR A 792 -24.39 -26.60 16.51
N THR A 793 -23.32 -27.23 16.02
CA THR A 793 -23.33 -28.59 15.47
C THR A 793 -23.23 -29.63 16.58
N ALA A 794 -24.17 -30.58 16.64
CA ALA A 794 -24.15 -31.68 17.61
C ALA A 794 -22.98 -32.65 17.38
N ALA A 795 -22.65 -33.46 18.40
CA ALA A 795 -21.59 -34.46 18.31
C ALA A 795 -21.83 -35.46 17.16
N LEU A 796 -20.80 -35.71 16.35
CA LEU A 796 -20.87 -36.57 15.16
C LEU A 796 -20.31 -37.96 15.46
N THR A 797 -20.89 -39.00 14.84
CA THR A 797 -20.47 -40.40 15.06
C THR A 797 -19.19 -40.73 14.28
N VAL A 798 -18.19 -41.24 14.99
CA VAL A 798 -16.87 -41.59 14.42
C VAL A 798 -16.86 -43.03 13.90
N THR A 799 -16.08 -43.32 12.86
CA THR A 799 -15.95 -44.70 12.32
C THR A 799 -14.58 -45.34 12.64
N GLY A 800 -14.34 -46.56 12.17
CA GLY A 800 -13.01 -47.19 12.25
C GLY A 800 -12.00 -46.61 11.24
N ALA A 801 -12.47 -45.97 10.17
CA ALA A 801 -11.63 -45.29 9.19
C ALA A 801 -11.51 -43.79 9.50
N ALA A 802 -10.37 -43.20 9.14
CA ALA A 802 -10.12 -41.77 9.25
C ALA A 802 -11.04 -40.98 8.31
N ALA A 803 -11.85 -40.09 8.88
CA ALA A 803 -12.77 -39.23 8.15
C ALA A 803 -12.79 -37.81 8.74
N ASP A 804 -13.21 -36.85 7.92
CA ASP A 804 -13.32 -35.44 8.30
C ASP A 804 -14.72 -35.13 8.86
N TYR A 805 -14.76 -34.54 10.06
CA TYR A 805 -15.97 -34.17 10.79
C TYR A 805 -15.97 -32.64 10.98
N ALA A 806 -16.98 -31.96 10.44
CA ALA A 806 -17.06 -30.50 10.40
C ALA A 806 -18.07 -29.95 11.41
N PHE A 807 -17.69 -28.89 12.12
CA PHE A 807 -18.48 -28.22 13.15
C PHE A 807 -18.49 -26.72 12.90
N ALA A 808 -19.67 -26.12 12.70
CA ALA A 808 -19.81 -24.69 12.50
C ALA A 808 -19.89 -23.94 13.84
N ALA A 809 -19.09 -22.89 13.99
CA ALA A 809 -19.13 -21.97 15.13
C ALA A 809 -19.58 -20.57 14.70
N THR A 810 -20.58 -20.03 15.38
CA THR A 810 -21.26 -18.78 15.02
C THR A 810 -20.35 -17.58 15.24
N GLY A 811 -20.05 -16.85 14.16
CA GLY A 811 -18.99 -15.82 14.17
C GLY A 811 -19.44 -14.40 14.47
N THR A 812 -20.71 -14.19 14.86
CA THR A 812 -21.32 -12.87 15.11
C THR A 812 -20.57 -12.00 16.13
N THR A 813 -19.76 -12.60 17.00
CA THR A 813 -18.97 -11.89 18.03
C THR A 813 -17.46 -11.87 17.74
N PHE A 814 -17.00 -12.49 16.65
CA PHE A 814 -15.58 -12.56 16.30
C PHE A 814 -15.10 -11.34 15.51
N ALA A 815 -13.85 -10.94 15.76
CA ALA A 815 -13.07 -9.94 15.04
C ALA A 815 -11.69 -10.51 14.64
N ALA A 816 -11.01 -9.83 13.71
CA ALA A 816 -9.64 -10.19 13.33
C ALA A 816 -8.68 -10.01 14.52
N GLY A 817 -7.78 -10.97 14.73
CA GLY A 817 -6.87 -10.99 15.88
C GLY A 817 -7.45 -11.60 17.16
N ASP A 818 -8.74 -11.96 17.21
CA ASP A 818 -9.31 -12.66 18.36
C ASP A 818 -8.63 -14.03 18.58
N ARG A 819 -8.48 -14.41 19.85
CA ARG A 819 -8.04 -15.74 20.25
C ARG A 819 -9.25 -16.65 20.41
N LEU A 820 -9.24 -17.78 19.70
CA LEU A 820 -10.22 -18.83 19.80
C LEU A 820 -9.62 -20.04 20.49
N GLN A 821 -10.34 -20.54 21.49
CA GLN A 821 -10.07 -21.80 22.12
C GLN A 821 -11.00 -22.87 21.55
N VAL A 822 -10.41 -23.87 20.90
CA VAL A 822 -11.11 -25.00 20.28
C VAL A 822 -10.88 -26.24 21.12
N SER A 823 -11.94 -26.71 21.78
CA SER A 823 -11.92 -27.95 22.56
C SER A 823 -12.46 -29.10 21.71
N VAL A 824 -11.65 -30.15 21.54
CA VAL A 824 -11.98 -31.38 20.82
C VAL A 824 -12.23 -32.48 21.84
N VAL A 825 -13.48 -32.90 21.94
CA VAL A 825 -13.91 -33.97 22.84
C VAL A 825 -14.21 -35.22 22.02
N GLY A 826 -13.52 -36.31 22.32
CA GLY A 826 -13.82 -37.63 21.78
C GLY A 826 -14.44 -38.51 22.86
N VAL A 827 -15.53 -39.20 22.53
CA VAL A 827 -16.13 -40.24 23.37
C VAL A 827 -15.92 -41.59 22.68
N THR A 828 -15.48 -42.59 23.41
CA THR A 828 -15.40 -43.97 22.93
C THR A 828 -15.79 -44.92 24.04
N GLN A 829 -16.76 -45.76 23.74
CA GLN A 829 -17.24 -46.85 24.57
C GLN A 829 -16.88 -48.17 23.91
N GLU A 830 -16.36 -49.06 24.73
CA GLU A 830 -16.08 -50.45 24.39
C GLU A 830 -16.98 -51.31 25.29
N THR A 831 -17.48 -52.46 24.80
CA THR A 831 -18.46 -53.29 25.51
C THR A 831 -18.01 -54.73 25.77
N ASP A 832 -16.76 -55.08 25.49
CA ASP A 832 -16.19 -56.42 25.59
C ASP A 832 -14.90 -56.44 26.44
N GLY A 833 -15.01 -57.04 27.63
CA GLY A 833 -14.21 -56.87 28.87
C GLY A 833 -12.69 -56.75 28.82
N THR A 834 -12.03 -57.05 27.71
CA THR A 834 -10.56 -57.19 27.61
C THR A 834 -9.92 -56.34 26.51
N ASN A 835 -10.71 -55.64 25.70
CA ASN A 835 -10.25 -55.05 24.43
C ASN A 835 -9.82 -53.57 24.53
N THR A 836 -8.89 -53.16 23.65
CA THR A 836 -8.22 -51.84 23.73
C THR A 836 -8.68 -50.86 22.66
N LEU A 837 -9.97 -50.52 22.65
CA LEU A 837 -10.53 -49.51 21.73
C LEU A 837 -10.26 -48.08 22.24
N SER A 838 -9.84 -47.18 21.35
CA SER A 838 -9.61 -45.75 21.67
C SER A 838 -10.09 -44.81 20.56
N SER A 839 -10.41 -43.56 20.91
CA SER A 839 -10.52 -42.46 19.94
C SER A 839 -9.14 -42.05 19.42
N VAL A 840 -9.09 -41.56 18.18
CA VAL A 840 -7.90 -41.01 17.55
C VAL A 840 -8.25 -39.71 16.80
N ILE A 841 -7.46 -38.66 17.00
CA ILE A 841 -7.52 -37.41 16.26
C ILE A 841 -6.24 -37.27 15.42
N ASN A 842 -6.37 -37.21 14.10
CA ASN A 842 -5.25 -37.14 13.15
C ASN A 842 -4.96 -35.71 12.67
N SER A 843 -5.97 -34.82 12.69
CA SER A 843 -5.76 -33.38 12.49
C SER A 843 -6.93 -32.56 13.01
N VAL A 844 -6.65 -31.31 13.37
CA VAL A 844 -7.66 -30.28 13.67
C VAL A 844 -7.35 -29.06 12.82
N ARG A 845 -8.35 -28.52 12.13
CA ARG A 845 -8.23 -27.42 11.17
C ARG A 845 -9.36 -26.43 11.38
N VAL A 846 -9.05 -25.13 11.39
CA VAL A 846 -10.06 -24.05 11.35
C VAL A 846 -10.04 -23.40 9.97
N SER A 847 -11.22 -23.26 9.37
CA SER A 847 -11.41 -22.77 7.98
C SER A 847 -12.58 -21.81 7.84
#